data_AF-A0A9W7GGF2-F1
#
_entry.id   AF-A0A9W7GGF2-F1
#
_cell.length_a   1.000
_cell.length_b   1.000
_cell.length_c   1.000
_cell.angle_alpha   90.00
_cell.angle_beta   90.00
_cell.angle_gamma   90.00
#
_symmetry.space_group_name_H-M   'P 1'
#
loop_
_entity.id
_entity.type
_entity.pdbx_description
1 polymer ?
#
loop_
_entity_poly.entity_id
_entity_poly.type
_entity_poly.pdbx_seq_one_letter_code
_entity_poly.pdbx_strand_id
1 'polypeptide(L)'
;MEVSKSMGALDMKKSGKNRMHSGKKLAPLSQEPVKRFTKKELVEACRKNGPGTDQAALLLRRKMRLNNVTPGVRSEDPDVGSQVVVMDNGVKTNAKKFNDENEKRAKLQTKLNKLNDELVDIQRNDNGLNEMINGTNPESARIRELIKEIEKVNKATEKKLHYRLQLQHMHARLKTNSVTLDAHLNAMEDTHAGAVKELLHCENLMREVEADRTKAVRDYETNLASVTIEREDRDRILKSKKNEEKNAKKMEAWRKKTEIKQIELAQKQRGDMNEEAEDELRMTHRRKEAQKEYNAQRNGEALAMMLELERGFDEVNKATGVSNLAEMVNKFANHQKHKDNLTQENKAAGERLQAVKKAFQEATEKFNEIKEVGFGDTEMDREVRNAVEEKVLLEKTEGKVVRATFERLKKVLVDLRQGGMGLYQRLVPYHHDMGLGELPELDHRANISAIDAALDTVKMLNVTEAVLMKMSDHLSTEGSPSKFSMAEGEESTEEKFEDEKDSNSKSDNIPNSGLGSLNCRIKPGVRGDEKVGANEKDDEEWDDDFDELANDEEEDTGGINSKFVPTRLKVKKSSATLAGDSRRAAEAEAKRKKFQEMVDAADAKERADLTGTTANLKKQAVANDRLSQHHHPMGLPKSLKVRDDPMTKAQVFMTEMPHLE
;
A
#
# COMPACT_ATOMS: atom_id res chain seq x y z
N MET A 1 -3.41 -10.86 46.74
CA MET A 1 -4.24 -12.09 46.82
C MET A 1 -3.73 -13.06 45.77
N GLU A 2 -2.79 -13.89 46.20
CA GLU A 2 -2.31 -15.06 45.47
C GLU A 2 -3.28 -16.22 45.74
N VAL A 3 -3.64 -16.98 44.70
CA VAL A 3 -3.80 -18.43 44.84
C VAL A 3 -3.27 -19.08 43.56
N SER A 4 -2.12 -19.71 43.74
CA SER A 4 -1.42 -20.61 42.83
C SER A 4 -2.21 -21.89 42.56
N LYS A 5 -2.13 -22.41 41.34
CA LYS A 5 -2.32 -23.85 41.08
C LYS A 5 -1.36 -24.32 39.99
N SER A 6 -0.47 -25.20 40.43
CA SER A 6 0.51 -25.98 39.71
C SER A 6 -0.15 -27.15 38.96
N MET A 7 0.25 -27.38 37.71
CA MET A 7 0.31 -28.74 37.12
C MET A 7 1.46 -28.79 36.11
N GLY A 8 2.28 -29.83 36.25
CA GLY A 8 3.59 -29.97 35.61
C GLY A 8 3.54 -30.25 34.11
N ALA A 9 4.54 -29.72 33.42
CA ALA A 9 4.85 -30.02 32.03
C ALA A 9 5.70 -31.29 31.95
N LEU A 10 5.19 -32.30 31.26
CA LEU A 10 5.93 -33.47 30.80
C LEU A 10 6.29 -33.27 29.33
N ASP A 11 7.59 -33.19 29.09
CA ASP A 11 8.24 -33.00 27.79
C ASP A 11 8.16 -34.29 26.96
N MET A 12 7.33 -34.30 25.91
CA MET A 12 7.28 -35.39 24.92
C MET A 12 7.90 -34.93 23.61
N LYS A 13 9.19 -35.24 23.46
CA LYS A 13 9.93 -35.15 22.20
C LYS A 13 9.38 -36.13 21.16
N LYS A 14 9.09 -35.58 19.98
CA LYS A 14 8.78 -36.30 18.74
C LYS A 14 9.98 -37.17 18.32
N SER A 15 9.75 -38.47 18.22
CA SER A 15 10.62 -39.42 17.51
C SER A 15 9.87 -39.92 16.28
N GLY A 16 10.49 -39.83 15.12
CA GLY A 16 9.92 -40.30 13.87
C GLY A 16 10.91 -40.21 12.71
N LYS A 17 11.74 -41.25 12.55
CA LYS A 17 12.25 -41.68 11.24
C LYS A 17 12.69 -43.15 11.26
N ASN A 18 12.15 -43.88 10.28
CA ASN A 18 12.31 -45.29 9.96
C ASN A 18 13.77 -45.74 9.83
N ARG A 19 14.05 -46.99 10.23
CA ARG A 19 14.91 -47.88 9.43
C ARG A 19 14.70 -49.37 9.74
N MET A 20 14.20 -50.06 8.70
CA MET A 20 14.53 -51.41 8.26
C MET A 20 14.32 -52.61 9.21
N HIS A 21 13.42 -53.49 8.75
CA HIS A 21 13.36 -54.90 9.10
C HIS A 21 14.73 -55.59 8.95
N SER A 22 15.24 -56.17 10.04
CA SER A 22 16.20 -57.27 10.00
C SER A 22 15.61 -58.46 10.75
N GLY A 23 15.65 -59.63 10.11
CA GLY A 23 14.97 -60.85 10.54
C GLY A 23 15.18 -61.21 12.00
N LYS A 24 14.08 -61.48 12.69
CA LYS A 24 14.09 -62.15 13.99
C LYS A 24 14.61 -63.58 13.78
N LYS A 25 15.86 -63.79 14.19
CA LYS A 25 16.41 -65.12 14.46
C LYS A 25 15.53 -65.76 15.53
N LEU A 26 14.94 -66.91 15.19
CA LEU A 26 14.33 -67.81 16.16
C LEU A 26 15.41 -68.20 17.18
N ALA A 27 15.08 -68.10 18.46
CA ALA A 27 15.88 -68.67 19.52
C ALA A 27 16.01 -70.20 19.27
N PRO A 28 17.18 -70.80 19.47
CA PRO A 28 17.33 -72.23 19.34
C PRO A 28 16.56 -72.89 20.48
N LEU A 29 15.55 -73.69 20.15
CA LEU A 29 15.06 -74.69 21.10
C LEU A 29 16.25 -75.57 21.47
N SER A 30 16.49 -75.72 22.76
CA SER A 30 17.51 -76.57 23.34
C SER A 30 17.44 -77.97 22.73
N GLN A 31 18.41 -78.30 21.88
CA GLN A 31 18.77 -79.68 21.63
C GLN A 31 19.31 -80.22 22.96
N GLU A 32 18.50 -80.95 23.70
CA GLU A 32 19.05 -81.91 24.64
C GLU A 32 19.99 -82.84 23.84
N PRO A 33 21.19 -83.15 24.37
CA PRO A 33 22.14 -83.96 23.65
C PRO A 33 21.54 -85.36 23.47
N VAL A 34 21.18 -85.70 22.23
CA VAL A 34 20.94 -87.09 21.82
C VAL A 34 22.20 -87.87 22.20
N LYS A 35 22.10 -88.73 23.21
CA LYS A 35 23.15 -89.67 23.61
C LYS A 35 23.57 -90.43 22.36
N ARG A 36 24.74 -90.10 21.82
CA ARG A 36 25.40 -90.91 20.80
C ARG A 36 25.85 -92.18 21.49
N PHE A 37 25.06 -93.25 21.36
CA PHE A 37 25.47 -94.58 21.79
C PHE A 37 26.82 -94.91 21.16
N THR A 38 27.81 -95.20 22.00
CA THR A 38 29.10 -95.69 21.52
C THR A 38 28.89 -97.08 20.91
N LYS A 39 29.73 -97.46 19.93
CA LYS A 39 29.66 -98.80 19.31
C LYS A 39 29.70 -99.94 20.35
N LYS A 40 30.25 -99.70 21.54
CA LYS A 40 30.20 -100.62 22.69
C LYS A 40 28.81 -100.72 23.32
N GLU A 41 28.10 -99.61 23.55
CA GLU A 41 26.74 -99.63 24.11
C GLU A 41 25.70 -100.21 23.13
N LEU A 42 25.90 -100.00 21.82
CA LEU A 42 25.04 -100.61 20.79
C LEU A 42 25.27 -102.14 20.68
N VAL A 43 26.52 -102.59 20.86
CA VAL A 43 26.87 -104.02 20.95
C VAL A 43 26.35 -104.64 22.26
N GLU A 44 26.27 -103.87 23.35
CA GLU A 44 25.75 -104.33 24.64
C GLU A 44 24.21 -104.40 24.66
N ALA A 45 23.52 -103.49 23.96
CA ALA A 45 22.08 -103.56 23.72
C ALA A 45 21.70 -104.72 22.79
N CYS A 46 22.48 -104.98 21.73
CA CYS A 46 22.30 -106.18 20.89
C CYS A 46 22.63 -107.49 21.64
N ARG A 47 23.53 -107.47 22.64
CA ARG A 47 23.77 -108.63 23.53
C ARG A 47 22.64 -108.85 24.54
N LYS A 48 21.92 -107.80 24.96
CA LYS A 48 20.77 -107.90 25.87
C LYS A 48 19.47 -108.34 25.19
N ASN A 49 19.32 -108.11 23.88
CA ASN A 49 18.12 -108.47 23.10
C ASN A 49 18.32 -109.63 22.11
N GLY A 50 19.41 -110.39 22.22
CA GLY A 50 19.53 -111.67 21.53
C GLY A 50 18.54 -112.71 22.10
N PRO A 51 18.02 -113.65 21.29
CA PRO A 51 17.13 -114.70 21.80
C PRO A 51 17.84 -115.43 22.94
N GLY A 52 17.19 -115.45 24.11
CA GLY A 52 17.71 -116.07 25.31
C GLY A 52 18.10 -117.52 25.03
N THR A 53 19.40 -117.77 24.93
CA THR A 53 19.99 -119.10 25.12
C THR A 53 19.74 -119.51 26.56
N ASP A 54 18.56 -120.11 26.78
CA ASP A 54 18.35 -121.33 27.54
C ASP A 54 19.34 -121.60 28.70
N GLN A 55 19.32 -120.74 29.73
CA GLN A 55 19.92 -121.08 31.03
C GLN A 55 19.16 -122.23 31.74
N ALA A 56 18.01 -122.66 31.22
CA ALA A 56 17.32 -123.87 31.66
C ALA A 56 18.01 -125.17 31.16
N ALA A 57 18.77 -125.14 30.06
CA ALA A 57 19.44 -126.32 29.50
C ALA A 57 20.79 -126.66 30.19
N LEU A 58 21.39 -125.72 30.92
CA LEU A 58 22.68 -125.92 31.62
C LEU A 58 22.54 -126.35 33.09
N LEU A 59 21.36 -126.20 33.70
CA LEU A 59 21.07 -126.72 35.04
C LEU A 59 20.51 -128.15 35.04
N LEU A 60 19.96 -128.64 33.92
CA LEU A 60 19.58 -130.05 33.78
C LEU A 60 20.76 -130.99 33.48
N ARG A 61 21.92 -130.47 33.07
CA ARG A 61 23.10 -131.30 32.70
C ARG A 61 24.11 -131.54 33.82
N ARG A 62 23.86 -131.04 35.04
CA ARG A 62 24.78 -131.17 36.21
C ARG A 62 24.22 -131.96 37.41
N LYS A 63 23.07 -132.63 37.27
CA LYS A 63 22.47 -133.45 38.34
C LYS A 63 22.08 -134.88 37.93
N MET A 64 22.78 -135.41 36.92
CA MET A 64 22.74 -136.82 36.51
C MET A 64 24.17 -137.35 36.52
N ARG A 65 24.71 -137.60 37.71
CA ARG A 65 25.89 -138.46 37.97
C ARG A 65 26.15 -138.53 39.48
N LEU A 66 25.51 -139.47 40.15
CA LEU A 66 26.14 -140.29 41.18
C LEU A 66 25.24 -141.50 41.47
N ASN A 67 25.71 -142.64 40.98
CA ASN A 67 25.27 -143.96 41.37
C ASN A 67 25.54 -144.17 42.87
N ASN A 68 24.62 -144.85 43.55
CA ASN A 68 24.95 -145.84 44.57
C ASN A 68 23.81 -146.87 44.60
N VAL A 69 23.90 -147.82 43.67
CA VAL A 69 23.18 -149.09 43.73
C VAL A 69 24.10 -150.09 44.41
N THR A 70 23.71 -150.54 45.60
CA THR A 70 24.26 -151.73 46.26
C THR A 70 23.57 -152.99 45.72
N PRO A 71 24.30 -154.06 45.34
CA PRO A 71 23.71 -155.32 44.91
C PRO A 71 23.69 -156.37 46.04
N GLY A 72 22.67 -157.24 46.02
CA GLY A 72 22.48 -158.43 46.88
C GLY A 72 21.41 -158.20 47.96
N VAL A 73 20.39 -159.04 48.17
CA VAL A 73 20.27 -160.49 48.01
C VAL A 73 18.77 -160.87 47.84
N ARG A 74 18.54 -161.87 46.97
CA ARG A 74 17.38 -162.78 46.77
C ARG A 74 16.18 -162.70 47.73
N SER A 75 14.96 -162.67 47.17
CA SER A 75 14.01 -163.81 47.15
C SER A 75 12.63 -163.43 46.56
N GLU A 76 12.28 -164.12 45.47
CA GLU A 76 10.95 -164.57 44.98
C GLU A 76 9.78 -163.61 44.63
N ASP A 77 9.26 -163.89 43.43
CA ASP A 77 8.01 -163.57 42.73
C ASP A 77 7.63 -162.15 42.21
N PRO A 78 7.22 -162.02 40.92
CA PRO A 78 6.83 -160.75 40.31
C PRO A 78 5.33 -160.47 40.49
N ASP A 79 5.00 -159.41 41.22
CA ASP A 79 3.64 -158.87 41.27
C ASP A 79 3.43 -157.79 40.19
N VAL A 80 2.69 -158.17 39.15
CA VAL A 80 2.34 -157.39 37.94
C VAL A 80 1.52 -156.12 38.27
N GLY A 81 0.95 -156.02 39.48
CA GLY A 81 0.20 -154.84 39.93
C GLY A 81 1.05 -153.56 40.10
N SER A 82 2.32 -153.69 40.46
CA SER A 82 3.18 -152.52 40.76
C SER A 82 3.55 -151.70 39.51
N GLN A 83 3.67 -152.34 38.35
CA GLN A 83 4.06 -151.69 37.09
C GLN A 83 2.90 -150.89 36.47
N VAL A 84 1.67 -151.38 36.60
CA VAL A 84 0.45 -150.66 36.18
C VAL A 84 0.24 -149.41 37.03
N VAL A 85 0.50 -149.48 38.34
CA VAL A 85 0.41 -148.32 39.25
C VAL A 85 1.46 -147.26 38.92
N VAL A 86 2.69 -147.65 38.56
CA VAL A 86 3.73 -146.70 38.12
C VAL A 86 3.37 -146.04 36.78
N MET A 87 2.81 -146.78 35.82
CA MET A 87 2.35 -146.21 34.55
C MET A 87 1.13 -145.30 34.71
N ASP A 88 0.14 -145.69 35.52
CA ASP A 88 -1.03 -144.86 35.82
C ASP A 88 -0.62 -143.57 36.56
N ASN A 89 0.33 -143.66 37.50
CA ASN A 89 0.93 -142.49 38.13
C ASN A 89 1.74 -141.64 37.13
N GLY A 90 2.40 -142.25 36.15
CA GLY A 90 3.09 -141.56 35.05
C GLY A 90 2.13 -140.80 34.14
N VAL A 91 1.00 -141.41 33.77
CA VAL A 91 -0.07 -140.78 32.97
C VAL A 91 -0.74 -139.67 33.78
N LYS A 92 -1.06 -139.89 35.06
CA LYS A 92 -1.63 -138.86 35.95
C LYS A 92 -0.68 -137.69 36.17
N THR A 93 0.62 -137.94 36.34
CA THR A 93 1.61 -136.85 36.45
C THR A 93 1.84 -136.12 35.13
N ASN A 94 1.80 -136.80 33.98
CA ASN A 94 1.85 -136.14 32.67
C ASN A 94 0.56 -135.38 32.35
N ALA A 95 -0.61 -135.90 32.70
CA ALA A 95 -1.89 -135.21 32.56
C ALA A 95 -1.93 -133.96 33.46
N LYS A 96 -1.42 -134.06 34.69
CA LYS A 96 -1.26 -132.90 35.58
C LYS A 96 -0.29 -131.88 35.00
N LYS A 97 0.89 -132.29 34.51
CA LYS A 97 1.84 -131.39 33.85
C LYS A 97 1.24 -130.73 32.61
N PHE A 98 0.51 -131.47 31.79
CA PHE A 98 -0.18 -130.95 30.62
C PHE A 98 -1.25 -129.92 31.01
N ASN A 99 -2.05 -130.22 32.03
CA ASN A 99 -3.05 -129.28 32.54
C ASN A 99 -2.41 -128.03 33.15
N ASP A 100 -1.33 -128.16 33.92
CA ASP A 100 -0.58 -127.05 34.49
C ASP A 100 0.07 -126.18 33.39
N GLU A 101 0.61 -126.80 32.34
CA GLU A 101 1.15 -126.08 31.17
C GLU A 101 0.05 -125.44 30.32
N ASN A 102 -1.10 -126.09 30.17
CA ASN A 102 -2.25 -125.54 29.47
C ASN A 102 -2.86 -124.34 30.23
N GLU A 103 -2.93 -124.41 31.56
CA GLU A 103 -3.35 -123.29 32.41
C GLU A 103 -2.34 -122.13 32.34
N LYS A 104 -1.03 -122.43 32.34
CA LYS A 104 0.02 -121.42 32.08
C LYS A 104 -0.12 -120.81 30.69
N ARG A 105 -0.41 -121.61 29.67
CA ARG A 105 -0.65 -121.15 28.30
C ARG A 105 -1.88 -120.25 28.21
N ALA A 106 -2.97 -120.61 28.88
CA ALA A 106 -4.18 -119.78 28.96
C ALA A 106 -3.92 -118.45 29.71
N LYS A 107 -3.17 -118.49 30.82
CA LYS A 107 -2.74 -117.28 31.56
C LYS A 107 -1.81 -116.40 30.72
N LEU A 108 -0.92 -116.99 29.93
CA LEU A 108 -0.06 -116.23 29.01
C LEU A 108 -0.87 -115.67 27.84
N GLN A 109 -1.84 -116.42 27.30
CA GLN A 109 -2.71 -115.96 26.23
C GLN A 109 -3.58 -114.78 26.67
N THR A 110 -4.16 -114.85 27.87
CA THR A 110 -4.95 -113.74 28.43
C THR A 110 -4.09 -112.51 28.70
N LYS A 111 -2.85 -112.68 29.19
CA LYS A 111 -1.89 -111.58 29.33
C LYS A 111 -1.47 -110.98 27.98
N LEU A 112 -1.24 -111.83 26.98
CA LEU A 112 -0.88 -111.40 25.64
C LEU A 112 -2.03 -110.61 24.99
N ASN A 113 -3.27 -111.05 25.15
CA ASN A 113 -4.44 -110.31 24.67
C ASN A 113 -4.56 -108.95 25.38
N LYS A 114 -4.41 -108.88 26.71
CA LYS A 114 -4.41 -107.61 27.45
C LYS A 114 -3.32 -106.64 26.98
N LEU A 115 -2.10 -107.14 26.80
CA LEU A 115 -0.99 -106.32 26.29
C LEU A 115 -1.25 -105.88 24.85
N ASN A 116 -1.94 -106.68 24.05
CA ASN A 116 -2.30 -106.31 22.69
C ASN A 116 -3.39 -105.24 22.67
N ASP A 117 -4.38 -105.31 23.56
CA ASP A 117 -5.40 -104.27 23.75
C ASP A 117 -4.75 -102.95 24.22
N GLU A 118 -3.87 -103.02 25.21
CA GLU A 118 -3.07 -101.86 25.67
C GLU A 118 -2.22 -101.26 24.54
N LEU A 119 -1.61 -102.11 23.71
CA LEU A 119 -0.80 -101.67 22.57
C LEU A 119 -1.67 -101.00 21.49
N VAL A 120 -2.88 -101.50 21.23
CA VAL A 120 -3.84 -100.86 20.31
C VAL A 120 -4.30 -99.51 20.85
N ASP A 121 -4.56 -99.39 22.15
CA ASP A 121 -4.94 -98.12 22.77
C ASP A 121 -3.80 -97.10 22.74
N ILE A 122 -2.57 -97.54 23.01
CA ILE A 122 -1.38 -96.69 22.85
C ILE A 122 -1.21 -96.27 21.39
N GLN A 123 -1.37 -97.16 20.42
CA GLN A 123 -1.30 -96.82 19.00
C GLN A 123 -2.37 -95.83 18.57
N ARG A 124 -3.61 -95.93 19.08
CA ARG A 124 -4.66 -94.95 18.81
C ARG A 124 -4.31 -93.57 19.38
N ASN A 125 -3.79 -93.54 20.61
CA ASN A 125 -3.35 -92.29 21.23
C ASN A 125 -2.15 -91.68 20.49
N ASP A 126 -1.20 -92.51 20.05
CA ASP A 126 -0.01 -92.06 19.31
C ASP A 126 -0.39 -91.56 17.90
N ASN A 127 -1.34 -92.22 17.22
CA ASN A 127 -1.90 -91.72 15.97
C ASN A 127 -2.63 -90.38 16.16
N GLY A 128 -3.44 -90.23 17.21
CA GLY A 128 -4.10 -88.96 17.53
C GLY A 128 -3.11 -87.84 17.88
N LEU A 129 -2.04 -88.16 18.63
CA LEU A 129 -0.96 -87.21 18.90
C LEU A 129 -0.22 -86.83 17.62
N ASN A 130 0.09 -87.80 16.75
CA ASN A 130 0.74 -87.54 15.47
C ASN A 130 -0.14 -86.68 14.56
N GLU A 131 -1.47 -86.85 14.55
CA GLU A 131 -2.39 -85.98 13.84
C GLU A 131 -2.43 -84.54 14.40
N MET A 132 -2.29 -84.39 15.72
CA MET A 132 -2.17 -83.08 16.37
C MET A 132 -0.81 -82.42 16.09
N ILE A 133 0.29 -83.16 16.20
CA ILE A 133 1.67 -82.67 15.97
C ILE A 133 1.85 -82.28 14.51
N ASN A 134 1.40 -83.11 13.58
CA ASN A 134 1.47 -82.83 12.15
C ASN A 134 0.42 -81.78 11.72
N GLY A 135 -0.51 -81.44 12.60
CA GLY A 135 -1.58 -80.47 12.34
C GLY A 135 -2.48 -80.89 11.18
N THR A 136 -2.65 -82.20 10.96
CA THR A 136 -3.60 -82.78 9.99
C THR A 136 -5.02 -82.84 10.56
N ASN A 137 -5.20 -82.51 11.84
CA ASN A 137 -6.51 -82.30 12.45
C ASN A 137 -7.31 -81.19 11.72
N PRO A 138 -8.61 -81.39 11.43
CA PRO A 138 -9.47 -80.37 10.83
C PRO A 138 -9.48 -79.03 11.60
N GLU A 139 -9.35 -79.05 12.93
CA GLU A 139 -9.26 -77.82 13.74
C GLU A 139 -7.95 -77.07 13.49
N SER A 140 -6.83 -77.78 13.30
CA SER A 140 -5.56 -77.15 12.92
C SER A 140 -5.62 -76.53 11.53
N ALA A 141 -6.34 -77.15 10.58
CA ALA A 141 -6.59 -76.56 9.27
C ALA A 141 -7.43 -75.28 9.38
N ARG A 142 -8.51 -75.31 10.16
CA ARG A 142 -9.36 -74.15 10.44
C ARG A 142 -8.59 -73.01 11.10
N ILE A 143 -7.75 -73.30 12.10
CA ILE A 143 -6.88 -72.30 12.74
C ILE A 143 -5.95 -71.64 11.71
N ARG A 144 -5.35 -72.42 10.79
CA ARG A 144 -4.51 -71.87 9.71
C ARG A 144 -5.28 -70.97 8.74
N GLU A 145 -6.51 -71.33 8.41
CA GLU A 145 -7.38 -70.49 7.57
C GLU A 145 -7.74 -69.18 8.26
N LEU A 146 -8.12 -69.22 9.53
CA LEU A 146 -8.41 -68.03 10.33
C LEU A 146 -7.16 -67.12 10.47
N ILE A 147 -5.97 -67.69 10.66
CA ILE A 147 -4.73 -66.91 10.67
C ILE A 147 -4.51 -66.19 9.33
N LYS A 148 -4.71 -66.88 8.20
CA LYS A 148 -4.60 -66.26 6.87
C LYS A 148 -5.63 -65.14 6.67
N GLU A 149 -6.87 -65.34 7.15
CA GLU A 149 -7.91 -64.32 7.07
C GLU A 149 -7.58 -63.10 7.94
N ILE A 150 -7.11 -63.32 9.17
CA ILE A 150 -6.62 -62.26 10.07
C ILE A 150 -5.47 -61.50 9.41
N GLU A 151 -4.50 -62.17 8.80
CA GLU A 151 -3.42 -61.51 8.07
C GLU A 151 -3.92 -60.69 6.88
N LYS A 152 -4.91 -61.20 6.14
CA LYS A 152 -5.51 -60.47 5.01
C LYS A 152 -6.25 -59.22 5.50
N VAL A 153 -7.02 -59.33 6.58
CA VAL A 153 -7.71 -58.20 7.21
C VAL A 153 -6.71 -57.20 7.76
N ASN A 154 -5.64 -57.66 8.44
CA ASN A 154 -4.57 -56.79 8.95
C ASN A 154 -3.87 -56.02 7.83
N LYS A 155 -3.52 -56.68 6.72
CA LYS A 155 -2.97 -56.00 5.55
C LYS A 155 -3.95 -54.97 4.97
N ALA A 156 -5.25 -55.27 4.96
CA ALA A 156 -6.27 -54.33 4.50
C ALA A 156 -6.45 -53.14 5.46
N THR A 157 -6.42 -53.36 6.77
CA THR A 157 -6.51 -52.30 7.78
C THR A 157 -5.27 -51.43 7.79
N GLU A 158 -4.07 -51.98 7.64
CA GLU A 158 -2.82 -51.23 7.48
C GLU A 158 -2.85 -50.31 6.26
N LYS A 159 -3.34 -50.82 5.11
CA LYS A 159 -3.53 -49.99 3.90
C LYS A 159 -4.52 -48.85 4.15
N LYS A 160 -5.66 -49.13 4.79
CA LYS A 160 -6.67 -48.11 5.15
C LYS A 160 -6.10 -47.08 6.13
N LEU A 161 -5.32 -47.52 7.12
CA LEU A 161 -4.67 -46.65 8.10
C LEU A 161 -3.65 -45.74 7.43
N HIS A 162 -2.82 -46.29 6.53
CA HIS A 162 -1.85 -45.52 5.76
C HIS A 162 -2.53 -44.46 4.89
N TYR A 163 -3.60 -44.83 4.19
CA TYR A 163 -4.40 -43.89 3.40
C TYR A 163 -5.05 -42.80 4.27
N ARG A 164 -5.59 -43.16 5.44
CA ARG A 164 -6.13 -42.20 6.40
C ARG A 164 -5.06 -41.21 6.90
N LEU A 165 -3.86 -41.69 7.18
CA LEU A 165 -2.71 -40.84 7.56
C LEU A 165 -2.32 -39.88 6.44
N GLN A 166 -2.30 -40.33 5.18
CA GLN A 166 -2.05 -39.47 4.02
C GLN A 166 -3.12 -38.37 3.89
N LEU A 167 -4.40 -38.73 3.98
CA LEU A 167 -5.51 -37.76 3.96
C LEU A 167 -5.42 -36.77 5.11
N GLN A 168 -5.08 -37.23 6.32
CA GLN A 168 -4.91 -36.36 7.48
C GLN A 168 -3.75 -35.38 7.28
N HIS A 169 -2.64 -35.83 6.70
CA HIS A 169 -1.51 -34.96 6.36
C HIS A 169 -1.91 -33.91 5.31
N MET A 170 -2.63 -34.31 4.24
CA MET A 170 -3.14 -33.37 3.25
C MET A 170 -4.11 -32.36 3.86
N HIS A 171 -5.02 -32.80 4.72
CA HIS A 171 -5.95 -31.92 5.43
C HIS A 171 -5.22 -30.93 6.36
N ALA A 172 -4.21 -31.39 7.11
CA ALA A 172 -3.41 -30.52 7.95
C ALA A 172 -2.69 -29.44 7.13
N ARG A 173 -2.09 -29.82 5.99
CA ARG A 173 -1.46 -28.88 5.06
C ARG A 173 -2.46 -27.87 4.47
N LEU A 174 -3.64 -28.33 4.06
CA LEU A 174 -4.70 -27.44 3.55
C LEU A 174 -5.16 -26.45 4.63
N LYS A 175 -5.29 -26.88 5.88
CA LYS A 175 -5.63 -26.01 7.00
C LYS A 175 -4.54 -24.98 7.30
N THR A 176 -3.26 -25.37 7.22
CA THR A 176 -2.16 -24.40 7.35
C THR A 176 -2.19 -23.39 6.20
N ASN A 177 -2.38 -23.87 4.96
CA ASN A 177 -2.48 -23.01 3.79
C ASN A 177 -3.67 -22.05 3.86
N SER A 178 -4.84 -22.49 4.37
CA SER A 178 -6.00 -21.62 4.54
C SER A 178 -5.70 -20.49 5.51
N VAL A 179 -5.09 -20.79 6.67
CA VAL A 179 -4.69 -19.77 7.65
C VAL A 179 -3.67 -18.79 7.07
N THR A 180 -2.71 -19.25 6.26
CA THR A 180 -1.76 -18.34 5.60
C THR A 180 -2.44 -17.45 4.56
N LEU A 181 -3.38 -17.99 3.79
CA LEU A 181 -4.15 -17.21 2.81
C LEU A 181 -5.04 -16.18 3.50
N ASP A 182 -5.69 -16.54 4.61
CA ASP A 182 -6.47 -15.60 5.42
C ASP A 182 -5.59 -14.48 5.99
N ALA A 183 -4.38 -14.80 6.44
CA ALA A 183 -3.41 -13.79 6.87
C ALA A 183 -2.98 -12.85 5.73
N HIS A 184 -2.75 -13.39 4.53
CA HIS A 184 -2.46 -12.58 3.35
C HIS A 184 -3.64 -11.70 2.94
N LEU A 185 -4.87 -12.21 2.98
CA LEU A 185 -6.08 -11.44 2.70
C LEU A 185 -6.25 -10.30 3.70
N ASN A 186 -6.09 -10.55 5.00
CA ASN A 186 -6.14 -9.50 6.02
C ASN A 186 -5.07 -8.43 5.79
N ALA A 187 -3.83 -8.83 5.45
CA ALA A 187 -2.77 -7.88 5.11
C ALA A 187 -3.12 -7.05 3.86
N MET A 188 -3.71 -7.66 2.83
CA MET A 188 -4.20 -6.94 1.65
C MET A 188 -5.33 -5.97 2.01
N GLU A 189 -6.27 -6.37 2.86
CA GLU A 189 -7.34 -5.49 3.35
C GLU A 189 -6.80 -4.28 4.13
N ASP A 190 -5.82 -4.50 5.00
CA ASP A 190 -5.15 -3.43 5.75
C ASP A 190 -4.42 -2.46 4.82
N THR A 191 -3.69 -2.98 3.82
CA THR A 191 -3.01 -2.14 2.82
C THR A 191 -3.99 -1.33 1.99
N HIS A 192 -5.12 -1.93 1.60
CA HIS A 192 -6.19 -1.23 0.88
C HIS A 192 -6.83 -0.15 1.76
N ALA A 193 -7.11 -0.45 3.04
CA ALA A 193 -7.63 0.53 3.99
C ALA A 193 -6.64 1.69 4.22
N GLY A 194 -5.34 1.41 4.25
CA GLY A 194 -4.28 2.41 4.25
C GLY A 194 -4.31 3.30 3.02
N ALA A 195 -4.33 2.71 1.82
CA ALA A 195 -4.39 3.44 0.55
C ALA A 195 -5.63 4.34 0.43
N VAL A 196 -6.80 3.88 0.91
CA VAL A 196 -8.02 4.70 0.94
C VAL A 196 -7.86 5.91 1.87
N LYS A 197 -7.21 5.75 3.03
CA LYS A 197 -6.93 6.88 3.94
C LYS A 197 -5.96 7.87 3.32
N GLU A 198 -4.92 7.38 2.64
CA GLU A 198 -3.95 8.23 1.92
C GLU A 198 -4.63 9.00 0.79
N LEU A 199 -5.49 8.35 0.01
CA LEU A 199 -6.27 9.01 -1.04
C LEU A 199 -7.15 10.14 -0.48
N LEU A 200 -7.88 9.88 0.61
CA LEU A 200 -8.66 10.91 1.29
C LEU A 200 -7.79 12.06 1.81
N HIS A 201 -6.57 11.77 2.28
CA HIS A 201 -5.62 12.80 2.69
C HIS A 201 -5.16 13.64 1.49
N CYS A 202 -4.82 13.02 0.36
CA CYS A 202 -4.48 13.72 -0.87
C CYS A 202 -5.63 14.60 -1.38
N GLU A 203 -6.87 14.11 -1.34
CA GLU A 203 -8.06 14.91 -1.70
C GLU A 203 -8.22 16.13 -0.79
N ASN A 204 -7.99 15.98 0.52
CA ASN A 204 -8.05 17.11 1.45
C ASN A 204 -6.97 18.15 1.14
N LEU A 205 -5.74 17.71 0.84
CA LEU A 205 -4.65 18.60 0.43
C LEU A 205 -4.96 19.30 -0.90
N MET A 206 -5.56 18.61 -1.87
CA MET A 206 -6.00 19.25 -3.11
C MET A 206 -7.05 20.33 -2.86
N ARG A 207 -8.05 20.07 -2.01
CA ARG A 207 -9.05 21.08 -1.63
C ARG A 207 -8.43 22.28 -0.91
N GLU A 208 -7.42 22.06 -0.07
CA GLU A 208 -6.68 23.14 0.60
C GLU A 208 -5.90 23.99 -0.42
N VAL A 209 -5.19 23.36 -1.35
CA VAL A 209 -4.47 24.04 -2.44
C VAL A 209 -5.42 24.82 -3.35
N GLU A 210 -6.59 24.26 -3.67
CA GLU A 210 -7.63 24.95 -4.42
C GLU A 210 -8.14 26.18 -3.66
N ALA A 211 -8.43 26.04 -2.35
CA ALA A 211 -8.85 27.16 -1.52
C ALA A 211 -7.80 28.28 -1.48
N ASP A 212 -6.53 27.94 -1.28
CA ASP A 212 -5.42 28.89 -1.27
C ASP A 212 -5.21 29.54 -2.64
N ARG A 213 -5.35 28.80 -3.73
CA ARG A 213 -5.35 29.35 -5.09
C ARG A 213 -6.47 30.38 -5.25
N THR A 214 -7.71 30.06 -4.85
CA THR A 214 -8.81 31.04 -4.97
C THR A 214 -8.55 32.27 -4.12
N LYS A 215 -7.92 32.13 -2.94
CA LYS A 215 -7.54 33.26 -2.09
C LYS A 215 -6.47 34.13 -2.79
N ALA A 216 -5.42 33.52 -3.31
CA ALA A 216 -4.36 34.24 -4.02
C ALA A 216 -4.88 35.00 -5.26
N VAL A 217 -5.84 34.41 -5.99
CA VAL A 217 -6.50 35.08 -7.12
C VAL A 217 -7.30 36.30 -6.65
N ARG A 218 -8.10 36.17 -5.59
CA ARG A 218 -8.85 37.32 -5.01
C ARG A 218 -7.92 38.43 -4.53
N ASP A 219 -6.82 38.07 -3.86
CA ASP A 219 -5.82 39.03 -3.40
C ASP A 219 -5.15 39.75 -4.59
N TYR A 220 -4.86 39.02 -5.67
CA TYR A 220 -4.33 39.59 -6.91
C TYR A 220 -5.31 40.56 -7.57
N GLU A 221 -6.58 40.18 -7.72
CA GLU A 221 -7.62 41.03 -8.29
C GLU A 221 -7.84 42.30 -7.46
N THR A 222 -7.84 42.17 -6.13
CA THR A 222 -7.94 43.30 -5.21
C THR A 222 -6.77 44.27 -5.37
N ASN A 223 -5.54 43.74 -5.45
CA ASN A 223 -4.34 44.54 -5.67
C ASN A 223 -4.35 45.22 -7.05
N LEU A 224 -4.81 44.51 -8.09
CA LEU A 224 -4.96 45.06 -9.42
C LEU A 224 -5.93 46.26 -9.40
N ALA A 225 -7.10 46.10 -8.77
CA ALA A 225 -8.10 47.16 -8.62
C ALA A 225 -7.54 48.37 -7.83
N SER A 226 -6.79 48.13 -6.75
CA SER A 226 -6.13 49.19 -5.99
C SER A 226 -5.11 49.96 -6.86
N VAL A 227 -4.26 49.24 -7.61
CA VAL A 227 -3.28 49.86 -8.52
C VAL A 227 -3.94 50.64 -9.64
N THR A 228 -5.06 50.17 -10.20
CA THR A 228 -5.79 50.93 -11.23
C THR A 228 -6.36 52.22 -10.67
N ILE A 229 -6.96 52.20 -9.48
CA ILE A 229 -7.46 53.42 -8.80
C ILE A 229 -6.30 54.40 -8.56
N GLU A 230 -5.16 53.93 -8.05
CA GLU A 230 -4.00 54.80 -7.85
C GLU A 230 -3.46 55.40 -9.16
N ARG A 231 -3.50 54.65 -10.27
CA ARG A 231 -3.10 55.16 -11.59
C ARG A 231 -4.04 56.26 -12.06
N GLU A 232 -5.35 56.04 -11.93
CA GLU A 232 -6.36 57.05 -12.27
C GLU A 232 -6.25 58.31 -11.41
N ASP A 233 -5.97 58.17 -10.11
CA ASP A 233 -5.71 59.29 -9.21
C ASP A 233 -4.46 60.07 -9.62
N ARG A 234 -3.35 59.37 -9.91
CA ARG A 234 -2.12 60.00 -10.42
C ARG A 234 -2.39 60.73 -11.73
N ASP A 235 -3.14 60.15 -12.65
CA ASP A 235 -3.50 60.79 -13.92
C ASP A 235 -4.40 62.02 -13.73
N ARG A 236 -5.35 61.96 -12.79
CA ARG A 236 -6.17 63.11 -12.39
C ARG A 236 -5.30 64.24 -11.83
N ILE A 237 -4.36 63.92 -10.93
CA ILE A 237 -3.41 64.89 -10.37
C ILE A 237 -2.53 65.50 -11.47
N LEU A 238 -1.98 64.68 -12.36
CA LEU A 238 -1.16 65.14 -13.49
C LEU A 238 -1.94 66.04 -14.46
N LYS A 239 -3.20 65.71 -14.76
CA LYS A 239 -4.09 66.55 -15.56
C LYS A 239 -4.35 67.89 -14.87
N SER A 240 -4.62 67.88 -13.57
CA SER A 240 -4.78 69.10 -12.78
C SER A 240 -3.52 69.99 -12.84
N LYS A 241 -2.33 69.41 -12.61
CA LYS A 241 -1.05 70.13 -12.70
C LYS A 241 -0.74 70.68 -14.09
N LYS A 242 -1.03 69.92 -15.15
CA LYS A 242 -0.92 70.41 -16.54
C LYS A 242 -1.88 71.59 -16.81
N ASN A 243 -3.07 71.57 -16.22
CA ASN A 243 -4.02 72.67 -16.35
C ASN A 243 -3.56 73.92 -15.57
N GLU A 244 -3.04 73.75 -14.35
CA GLU A 244 -2.40 74.82 -13.57
C GLU A 244 -1.24 75.45 -14.36
N GLU A 245 -0.35 74.65 -14.96
CA GLU A 245 0.77 75.12 -15.77
C GLU A 245 0.28 75.89 -17.01
N LYS A 246 -0.72 75.38 -17.73
CA LYS A 246 -1.34 76.08 -18.87
C LYS A 246 -1.95 77.40 -18.43
N ASN A 247 -2.60 77.46 -17.28
CA ASN A 247 -3.18 78.68 -16.75
C ASN A 247 -2.09 79.69 -16.36
N ALA A 248 -1.02 79.24 -15.70
CA ALA A 248 0.14 80.08 -15.38
C ALA A 248 0.78 80.67 -16.65
N LYS A 249 0.99 79.86 -17.69
CA LYS A 249 1.48 80.32 -19.00
C LYS A 249 0.55 81.34 -19.66
N LYS A 250 -0.78 81.13 -19.58
CA LYS A 250 -1.77 82.10 -20.07
C LYS A 250 -1.69 83.42 -19.30
N MET A 251 -1.56 83.37 -17.97
CA MET A 251 -1.42 84.56 -17.12
C MET A 251 -0.12 85.30 -17.39
N GLU A 252 0.99 84.59 -17.60
CA GLU A 252 2.27 85.20 -17.98
C GLU A 252 2.18 85.87 -19.37
N ALA A 253 1.58 85.19 -20.35
CA ALA A 253 1.35 85.76 -21.67
C ALA A 253 0.42 86.98 -21.61
N TRP A 254 -0.61 86.96 -20.76
CA TRP A 254 -1.49 88.09 -20.52
C TRP A 254 -0.72 89.26 -19.89
N ARG A 255 0.12 89.02 -18.86
CA ARG A 255 0.99 90.03 -18.25
C ARG A 255 1.93 90.69 -19.28
N LYS A 256 2.61 89.87 -20.09
CA LYS A 256 3.47 90.36 -21.18
C LYS A 256 2.69 91.21 -22.18
N LYS A 257 1.50 90.78 -22.59
CA LYS A 257 0.62 91.57 -23.49
C LYS A 257 0.16 92.87 -22.85
N THR A 258 -0.21 92.88 -21.57
CA THR A 258 -0.62 94.09 -20.87
C THR A 258 0.54 95.07 -20.71
N GLU A 259 1.75 94.57 -20.43
CA GLU A 259 2.96 95.36 -20.35
C GLU A 259 3.31 95.97 -21.71
N ILE A 260 3.28 95.19 -22.79
CA ILE A 260 3.44 95.71 -24.16
C ILE A 260 2.40 96.79 -24.44
N LYS A 261 1.11 96.57 -24.12
CA LYS A 261 0.07 97.58 -24.31
C LYS A 261 0.28 98.84 -23.46
N GLN A 262 0.79 98.70 -22.24
CA GLN A 262 1.14 99.86 -21.40
C GLN A 262 2.32 100.63 -21.97
N ILE A 263 3.34 99.93 -22.49
CA ILE A 263 4.48 100.53 -23.19
C ILE A 263 4.02 101.21 -24.48
N GLU A 264 3.18 100.56 -25.30
CA GLU A 264 2.59 101.14 -26.52
C GLU A 264 1.70 102.34 -26.20
N LEU A 265 0.88 102.28 -25.14
CA LEU A 265 0.06 103.40 -24.69
C LEU A 265 0.93 104.54 -24.19
N ALA A 266 2.00 104.25 -23.43
CA ALA A 266 2.97 105.23 -22.99
C ALA A 266 3.72 105.84 -24.19
N GLN A 267 4.09 105.06 -25.21
CA GLN A 267 4.70 105.54 -26.45
C GLN A 267 3.73 106.45 -27.23
N LYS A 268 2.45 106.07 -27.33
CA LYS A 268 1.40 106.91 -27.95
C LYS A 268 1.14 108.20 -27.16
N GLN A 269 1.13 108.13 -25.83
CA GLN A 269 1.00 109.32 -24.97
C GLN A 269 2.25 110.20 -24.98
N ARG A 270 3.43 109.64 -25.31
CA ARG A 270 4.67 110.38 -25.53
C ARG A 270 4.69 111.14 -26.85
N GLY A 271 3.68 110.94 -27.71
CA GLY A 271 3.25 111.94 -28.67
C GLY A 271 4.21 112.23 -29.82
N ASP A 272 4.87 111.21 -30.40
CA ASP A 272 5.49 111.31 -31.72
C ASP A 272 4.64 110.51 -32.73
N MET A 273 3.55 111.11 -33.18
CA MET A 273 2.92 110.74 -34.45
C MET A 273 3.42 111.72 -35.50
N ASN A 274 4.37 111.27 -36.32
CA ASN A 274 4.85 112.01 -37.49
C ASN A 274 3.83 111.89 -38.64
N GLU A 275 3.68 112.92 -39.46
CA GLU A 275 2.70 113.02 -40.56
C GLU A 275 2.86 111.87 -41.59
N GLU A 276 4.07 111.34 -41.77
CA GLU A 276 4.37 110.16 -42.60
C GLU A 276 3.73 108.86 -42.07
N ALA A 277 3.56 108.72 -40.74
CA ALA A 277 2.95 107.53 -40.15
C ALA A 277 1.43 107.49 -40.34
N GLU A 278 0.78 108.64 -40.53
CA GLU A 278 -0.66 108.74 -40.81
C GLU A 278 -0.97 108.33 -42.25
N ASP A 279 -0.08 108.67 -43.19
CA ASP A 279 -0.18 108.24 -44.59
C ASP A 279 0.20 106.76 -44.79
N GLU A 280 1.18 106.24 -44.06
CA GLU A 280 1.43 104.79 -44.00
C GLU A 280 0.24 104.04 -43.40
N LEU A 281 -0.46 104.60 -42.41
CA LEU A 281 -1.68 104.00 -41.88
C LEU A 281 -2.80 103.96 -42.93
N ARG A 282 -2.95 105.00 -43.75
CA ARG A 282 -3.93 105.02 -44.85
C ARG A 282 -3.60 104.02 -45.95
N MET A 283 -2.31 103.90 -46.32
CA MET A 283 -1.84 102.92 -47.30
C MET A 283 -1.98 101.48 -46.77
N THR A 284 -1.69 101.24 -45.49
CA THR A 284 -1.92 99.93 -44.86
C THR A 284 -3.41 99.63 -44.69
N HIS A 285 -4.28 100.63 -44.49
CA HIS A 285 -5.73 100.41 -44.45
C HIS A 285 -6.27 100.01 -45.83
N ARG A 286 -5.88 100.70 -46.90
CA ARG A 286 -6.24 100.33 -48.28
C ARG A 286 -5.69 98.96 -48.68
N ARG A 287 -4.45 98.65 -48.30
CA ARG A 287 -3.86 97.32 -48.50
C ARG A 287 -4.62 96.25 -47.70
N LYS A 288 -5.04 96.54 -46.47
CA LYS A 288 -5.85 95.64 -45.65
C LYS A 288 -7.25 95.44 -46.23
N GLU A 289 -7.85 96.45 -46.86
CA GLU A 289 -9.15 96.31 -47.55
C GLU A 289 -9.02 95.47 -48.81
N ALA A 290 -8.03 95.73 -49.68
CA ALA A 290 -7.76 94.89 -50.84
C ALA A 290 -7.44 93.43 -50.44
N GLN A 291 -6.72 93.24 -49.33
CA GLN A 291 -6.42 91.91 -48.81
C GLN A 291 -7.62 91.24 -48.15
N LYS A 292 -8.55 92.02 -47.56
CA LYS A 292 -9.84 91.51 -47.08
C LYS A 292 -10.72 91.05 -48.22
N GLU A 293 -10.78 91.78 -49.33
CA GLU A 293 -11.54 91.37 -50.52
C GLU A 293 -10.95 90.13 -51.18
N TYR A 294 -9.62 90.06 -51.33
CA TYR A 294 -8.93 88.86 -51.82
C TYR A 294 -9.18 87.66 -50.89
N ASN A 295 -9.11 87.85 -49.58
CA ASN A 295 -9.41 86.80 -48.60
C ASN A 295 -10.89 86.44 -48.58
N ALA A 296 -11.81 87.38 -48.86
CA ALA A 296 -13.24 87.10 -48.95
C ALA A 296 -13.56 86.24 -50.17
N GLN A 297 -12.93 86.50 -51.32
CA GLN A 297 -13.04 85.66 -52.52
C GLN A 297 -12.46 84.27 -52.28
N ARG A 298 -11.23 84.18 -51.75
CA ARG A 298 -10.59 82.89 -51.39
C ARG A 298 -11.40 82.12 -50.34
N ASN A 299 -11.95 82.81 -49.35
CA ASN A 299 -12.81 82.19 -48.36
C ASN A 299 -14.12 81.73 -49.00
N GLY A 300 -14.70 82.47 -49.94
CA GLY A 300 -15.88 82.05 -50.70
C GLY A 300 -15.64 80.77 -51.50
N GLU A 301 -14.50 80.68 -52.20
CA GLU A 301 -14.08 79.46 -52.91
C GLU A 301 -13.82 78.29 -51.96
N ALA A 302 -13.15 78.54 -50.82
CA ALA A 302 -12.93 77.53 -49.80
C ALA A 302 -14.24 77.06 -49.14
N LEU A 303 -15.21 77.96 -48.95
CA LEU A 303 -16.53 77.63 -48.42
C LEU A 303 -17.34 76.80 -49.41
N ALA A 304 -17.26 77.11 -50.71
CA ALA A 304 -17.88 76.31 -51.76
C ALA A 304 -17.28 74.90 -51.82
N MET A 305 -15.95 74.78 -51.76
CA MET A 305 -15.26 73.48 -51.68
C MET A 305 -15.62 72.72 -50.40
N MET A 306 -15.73 73.42 -49.27
CA MET A 306 -16.12 72.82 -47.99
C MET A 306 -17.58 72.33 -48.02
N LEU A 307 -18.49 73.07 -48.63
CA LEU A 307 -19.88 72.66 -48.86
C LEU A 307 -19.98 71.41 -49.75
N GLU A 308 -19.13 71.31 -50.77
CA GLU A 308 -19.07 70.13 -51.63
C GLU A 308 -18.50 68.91 -50.90
N LEU A 309 -17.48 69.11 -50.06
CA LEU A 309 -16.93 68.06 -49.19
C LEU A 309 -17.93 67.64 -48.08
N GLU A 310 -18.68 68.58 -47.50
CA GLU A 310 -19.76 68.29 -46.55
C GLU A 310 -20.89 67.50 -47.22
N ARG A 311 -21.26 67.86 -48.46
CA ARG A 311 -22.24 67.10 -49.25
C ARG A 311 -21.77 65.66 -49.51
N GLY A 312 -20.50 65.47 -49.88
CA GLY A 312 -19.91 64.14 -50.03
C GLY A 312 -19.81 63.38 -48.70
N PHE A 313 -19.51 64.08 -47.61
CA PHE A 313 -19.46 63.51 -46.27
C PHE A 313 -20.84 63.04 -45.81
N ASP A 314 -21.90 63.81 -46.05
CA ASP A 314 -23.29 63.44 -45.73
C ASP A 314 -23.78 62.25 -46.55
N GLU A 315 -23.40 62.15 -47.83
CA GLU A 315 -23.70 60.97 -48.67
C GLU A 315 -23.04 59.71 -48.10
N VAL A 316 -21.78 59.79 -47.66
CA VAL A 316 -21.08 58.65 -47.04
C VAL A 316 -21.60 58.35 -45.64
N ASN A 317 -21.95 59.37 -44.86
CA ASN A 317 -22.54 59.21 -43.53
C ASN A 317 -23.90 58.48 -43.60
N LYS A 318 -24.75 58.82 -44.58
CA LYS A 318 -26.01 58.09 -44.83
C LYS A 318 -25.80 56.63 -45.24
N ALA A 319 -24.72 56.32 -45.98
CA ALA A 319 -24.44 54.97 -46.43
C ALA A 319 -23.75 54.09 -45.36
N THR A 320 -22.96 54.69 -44.46
CA THR A 320 -22.10 53.96 -43.51
C THR A 320 -22.52 54.11 -42.04
N GLY A 321 -23.39 55.08 -41.72
CA GLY A 321 -23.89 55.34 -40.35
C GLY A 321 -22.84 55.92 -39.40
N VAL A 322 -21.76 56.51 -39.90
CA VAL A 322 -20.60 56.95 -39.10
C VAL A 322 -20.59 58.47 -38.93
N SER A 323 -20.73 58.93 -37.67
CA SER A 323 -20.97 60.34 -37.34
C SER A 323 -19.77 61.29 -37.55
N ASN A 324 -18.55 60.78 -37.66
CA ASN A 324 -17.33 61.59 -37.75
C ASN A 324 -16.31 61.01 -38.75
N LEU A 325 -15.62 61.87 -39.51
CA LEU A 325 -14.61 61.49 -40.51
C LEU A 325 -13.46 60.68 -39.91
N ALA A 326 -13.05 61.02 -38.68
CA ALA A 326 -12.01 60.28 -37.97
C ALA A 326 -12.45 58.84 -37.64
N GLU A 327 -13.74 58.65 -37.32
CA GLU A 327 -14.30 57.33 -37.04
C GLU A 327 -14.45 56.52 -38.35
N MET A 328 -14.78 57.18 -39.46
CA MET A 328 -14.88 56.57 -40.78
C MET A 328 -13.52 56.07 -41.27
N VAL A 329 -12.49 56.92 -41.22
CA VAL A 329 -11.11 56.55 -41.59
C VAL A 329 -10.59 55.42 -40.70
N ASN A 330 -10.86 55.47 -39.38
CA ASN A 330 -10.50 54.39 -38.47
C ASN A 330 -11.25 53.09 -38.77
N LYS A 331 -12.55 53.14 -39.09
CA LYS A 331 -13.33 51.96 -39.47
C LYS A 331 -12.83 51.35 -40.77
N PHE A 332 -12.50 52.14 -41.79
CA PHE A 332 -11.90 51.61 -43.03
C PHE A 332 -10.50 51.02 -42.81
N ALA A 333 -9.64 51.72 -42.07
CA ALA A 333 -8.30 51.24 -41.75
C ALA A 333 -8.33 49.96 -40.89
N ASN A 334 -9.27 49.86 -39.95
CA ASN A 334 -9.44 48.70 -39.08
C ASN A 334 -10.21 47.57 -39.77
N HIS A 335 -11.12 47.86 -40.71
CA HIS A 335 -11.85 46.84 -41.45
C HIS A 335 -10.92 46.00 -42.33
N GLN A 336 -9.94 46.63 -42.98
CA GLN A 336 -8.94 45.89 -43.75
C GLN A 336 -8.10 44.97 -42.84
N LYS A 337 -7.63 45.49 -41.71
CA LYS A 337 -6.88 44.70 -40.72
C LYS A 337 -7.74 43.57 -40.12
N HIS A 338 -9.00 43.84 -39.83
CA HIS A 338 -9.90 42.84 -39.25
C HIS A 338 -10.21 41.74 -40.26
N LYS A 339 -10.42 42.09 -41.53
CA LYS A 339 -10.56 41.14 -42.64
C LYS A 339 -9.30 40.28 -42.81
N ASP A 340 -8.12 40.89 -42.82
CA ASP A 340 -6.85 40.18 -42.95
C ASP A 340 -6.65 39.20 -41.76
N ASN A 341 -6.91 39.65 -40.53
CA ASN A 341 -6.84 38.80 -39.34
C ASN A 341 -7.84 37.64 -39.39
N LEU A 342 -9.09 37.87 -39.79
CA LEU A 342 -10.10 36.82 -39.94
C LEU A 342 -9.70 35.79 -41.00
N THR A 343 -9.13 36.23 -42.12
CA THR A 343 -8.65 35.28 -43.15
C THR A 343 -7.47 34.46 -42.67
N GLN A 344 -6.56 35.05 -41.88
CA GLN A 344 -5.42 34.36 -41.30
C GLN A 344 -5.85 33.36 -40.21
N GLU A 345 -6.78 33.75 -39.35
CA GLU A 345 -7.33 32.90 -38.30
C GLU A 345 -8.14 31.74 -38.90
N ASN A 346 -8.95 31.99 -39.92
CA ASN A 346 -9.69 30.94 -40.62
C ASN A 346 -8.73 29.95 -41.31
N LYS A 347 -7.65 30.45 -41.91
CA LYS A 347 -6.59 29.59 -42.46
C LYS A 347 -5.92 28.74 -41.38
N ALA A 348 -5.55 29.34 -40.25
CA ALA A 348 -4.93 28.63 -39.13
C ALA A 348 -5.88 27.60 -38.48
N ALA A 349 -7.16 27.91 -38.37
CA ALA A 349 -8.20 26.99 -37.91
C ALA A 349 -8.38 25.82 -38.89
N GLY A 350 -8.36 26.10 -40.20
CA GLY A 350 -8.37 25.07 -41.25
C GLY A 350 -7.17 24.13 -41.19
N GLU A 351 -5.96 24.67 -40.99
CA GLU A 351 -4.73 23.89 -40.83
C GLU A 351 -4.78 23.02 -39.56
N ARG A 352 -5.27 23.56 -38.43
CA ARG A 352 -5.49 22.78 -37.20
C ARG A 352 -6.50 21.65 -37.40
N LEU A 353 -7.61 21.93 -38.08
CA LEU A 353 -8.62 20.91 -38.37
C LEU A 353 -8.06 19.81 -39.27
N GLN A 354 -7.25 20.15 -40.27
CA GLN A 354 -6.56 19.16 -41.12
C GLN A 354 -5.55 18.33 -40.32
N ALA A 355 -4.77 18.96 -39.43
CA ALA A 355 -3.83 18.24 -38.57
C ALA A 355 -4.54 17.25 -37.63
N VAL A 356 -5.65 17.66 -37.02
CA VAL A 356 -6.47 16.77 -36.17
C VAL A 356 -7.08 15.63 -36.99
N LYS A 357 -7.61 15.90 -38.19
CA LYS A 357 -8.12 14.84 -39.08
C LYS A 357 -7.04 13.84 -39.47
N LYS A 358 -5.83 14.31 -39.77
CA LYS A 358 -4.69 13.45 -40.09
C LYS A 358 -4.27 12.61 -38.88
N ALA A 359 -4.15 13.21 -37.70
CA ALA A 359 -3.85 12.49 -36.47
C ALA A 359 -4.93 11.45 -36.12
N PHE A 360 -6.20 11.77 -36.37
CA PHE A 360 -7.31 10.83 -36.21
C PHE A 360 -7.21 9.66 -37.20
N GLN A 361 -6.89 9.93 -38.48
CA GLN A 361 -6.64 8.89 -39.48
C GLN A 361 -5.46 8.00 -39.08
N GLU A 362 -4.33 8.57 -38.68
CA GLU A 362 -3.15 7.82 -38.20
C GLU A 362 -3.47 6.98 -36.96
N ALA A 363 -4.30 7.49 -36.04
CA ALA A 363 -4.76 6.73 -34.87
C ALA A 363 -5.72 5.60 -35.25
N THR A 364 -6.56 5.82 -36.25
CA THR A 364 -7.50 4.81 -36.77
C THR A 364 -6.77 3.71 -37.53
N GLU A 365 -5.76 4.07 -38.33
CA GLU A 365 -4.86 3.12 -39.01
C GLU A 365 -4.09 2.27 -38.00
N LYS A 366 -3.48 2.88 -36.97
CA LYS A 366 -2.83 2.14 -35.88
C LYS A 366 -3.80 1.23 -35.12
N PHE A 367 -5.02 1.69 -34.88
CA PHE A 367 -6.04 0.86 -34.24
C PHE A 367 -6.44 -0.33 -35.11
N ASN A 368 -6.58 -0.13 -36.42
CA ASN A 368 -6.87 -1.20 -37.37
C ASN A 368 -5.71 -2.17 -37.51
N GLU A 369 -4.46 -1.70 -37.52
CA GLU A 369 -3.26 -2.56 -37.47
C GLU A 369 -3.24 -3.42 -36.20
N ILE A 370 -3.51 -2.83 -35.03
CA ILE A 370 -3.59 -3.58 -33.75
C ILE A 370 -4.75 -4.59 -33.77
N LYS A 371 -5.86 -4.25 -34.43
CA LYS A 371 -7.01 -5.15 -34.60
C LYS A 371 -6.70 -6.30 -35.58
N GLU A 372 -5.96 -6.04 -36.65
CA GLU A 372 -5.55 -7.02 -37.67
C GLU A 372 -4.41 -7.93 -37.19
N VAL A 373 -3.56 -7.46 -36.27
CA VAL A 373 -2.53 -8.28 -35.58
C VAL A 373 -3.14 -9.28 -34.58
N GLY A 374 -4.47 -9.23 -34.41
CA GLY A 374 -5.23 -10.30 -33.79
C GLY A 374 -5.28 -10.18 -32.28
N PHE A 375 -6.46 -9.83 -31.80
CA PHE A 375 -6.91 -10.06 -30.43
C PHE A 375 -7.16 -11.57 -30.24
N GLY A 376 -6.09 -12.35 -30.34
CA GLY A 376 -6.08 -13.81 -30.38
C GLY A 376 -5.18 -14.36 -29.28
N ASP A 377 -5.83 -14.82 -28.23
CA ASP A 377 -5.37 -15.55 -27.03
C ASP A 377 -4.13 -16.45 -27.25
N THR A 378 -2.95 -15.84 -27.40
CA THR A 378 -1.68 -16.54 -27.58
C THR A 378 -0.60 -15.87 -26.74
N GLU A 379 0.32 -16.68 -26.25
CA GLU A 379 1.30 -16.40 -25.18
C GLU A 379 2.12 -15.09 -25.35
N MET A 380 2.16 -14.51 -26.55
CA MET A 380 2.78 -13.21 -26.85
C MET A 380 2.15 -12.04 -26.07
N ASP A 381 0.84 -12.03 -25.84
CA ASP A 381 0.21 -10.95 -25.04
C ASP A 381 0.61 -11.02 -23.57
N ARG A 382 0.94 -12.22 -23.08
CA ARG A 382 1.43 -12.42 -21.72
C ARG A 382 2.92 -12.07 -21.62
N GLU A 383 3.73 -12.40 -22.62
CA GLU A 383 5.14 -12.01 -22.66
C GLU A 383 5.31 -10.50 -22.81
N VAL A 384 4.53 -9.85 -23.68
CA VAL A 384 4.54 -8.39 -23.82
C VAL A 384 4.06 -7.73 -22.53
N ARG A 385 2.99 -8.25 -21.90
CA ARG A 385 2.53 -7.74 -20.60
C ARG A 385 3.56 -7.94 -19.50
N ASN A 386 4.17 -9.12 -19.41
CA ASN A 386 5.23 -9.40 -18.44
C ASN A 386 6.45 -8.49 -18.67
N ALA A 387 6.83 -8.25 -19.93
CA ALA A 387 7.94 -7.36 -20.27
C ALA A 387 7.62 -5.89 -19.95
N VAL A 388 6.37 -5.46 -20.13
CA VAL A 388 5.91 -4.13 -19.69
C VAL A 388 5.88 -4.05 -18.16
N GLU A 389 5.40 -5.07 -17.47
CA GLU A 389 5.41 -5.14 -16.00
C GLU A 389 6.83 -5.13 -15.42
N GLU A 390 7.76 -5.84 -16.07
CA GLU A 390 9.18 -5.85 -15.71
C GLU A 390 9.83 -4.48 -15.94
N LYS A 391 9.58 -3.83 -17.08
CA LYS A 391 10.03 -2.46 -17.34
C LYS A 391 9.48 -1.47 -16.34
N VAL A 392 8.20 -1.58 -15.99
CA VAL A 392 7.56 -0.74 -14.95
C VAL A 392 8.19 -0.99 -13.58
N LEU A 393 8.55 -2.23 -13.25
CA LEU A 393 9.25 -2.55 -12.01
C LEU A 393 10.67 -1.96 -11.99
N LEU A 394 11.42 -2.11 -13.08
CA LEU A 394 12.75 -1.52 -13.24
C LEU A 394 12.72 -0.01 -13.10
N GLU A 395 11.86 0.68 -13.85
CA GLU A 395 11.68 2.14 -13.75
C GLU A 395 11.23 2.58 -12.35
N LYS A 396 10.39 1.78 -11.66
CA LYS A 396 10.02 2.06 -10.26
C LYS A 396 11.22 1.94 -9.32
N THR A 397 12.11 0.98 -9.53
CA THR A 397 13.33 0.84 -8.72
C THR A 397 14.33 1.95 -9.01
N GLU A 398 14.56 2.28 -10.27
CA GLU A 398 15.40 3.42 -10.67
C GLU A 398 14.82 4.73 -10.14
N GLY A 399 13.51 4.94 -10.24
CA GLY A 399 12.82 6.11 -9.68
C GLY A 399 12.90 6.20 -8.15
N LYS A 400 13.11 5.09 -7.42
CA LYS A 400 13.41 5.12 -5.98
C LYS A 400 14.86 5.55 -5.73
N VAL A 401 15.81 5.05 -6.52
CA VAL A 401 17.23 5.43 -6.44
C VAL A 401 17.40 6.91 -6.79
N VAL A 402 16.76 7.40 -7.85
CA VAL A 402 16.78 8.81 -8.25
C VAL A 402 16.15 9.70 -7.16
N ARG A 403 15.03 9.29 -6.55
CA ARG A 403 14.45 10.03 -5.42
C ARG A 403 15.36 10.05 -4.19
N ALA A 404 15.97 8.91 -3.85
CA ALA A 404 16.89 8.84 -2.71
C ALA A 404 18.15 9.70 -2.94
N THR A 405 18.70 9.69 -4.15
CA THR A 405 19.83 10.55 -4.53
C THR A 405 19.44 12.02 -4.56
N PHE A 406 18.24 12.37 -5.02
CA PHE A 406 17.73 13.73 -5.00
C PHE A 406 17.51 14.27 -3.57
N GLU A 407 16.93 13.48 -2.67
CA GLU A 407 16.80 13.86 -1.26
C GLU A 407 18.16 14.02 -0.58
N ARG A 408 19.13 13.15 -0.89
CA ARG A 408 20.50 13.30 -0.41
C ARG A 408 21.14 14.58 -0.95
N LEU A 409 20.99 14.88 -2.23
CA LEU A 409 21.50 16.11 -2.86
C LEU A 409 20.86 17.37 -2.25
N LYS A 410 19.55 17.33 -2.04
CA LYS A 410 18.80 18.42 -1.38
C LYS A 410 19.32 18.69 0.03
N LYS A 411 19.59 17.63 0.80
CA LYS A 411 20.21 17.75 2.12
C LYS A 411 21.59 18.40 2.02
N VAL A 412 22.45 17.92 1.12
CA VAL A 412 23.79 18.50 0.89
C VAL A 412 23.71 19.97 0.50
N LEU A 413 22.76 20.37 -0.36
CA LEU A 413 22.57 21.76 -0.76
C LEU A 413 22.13 22.65 0.40
N VAL A 414 21.26 22.16 1.28
CA VAL A 414 20.85 22.88 2.49
C VAL A 414 22.03 23.02 3.45
N ASP A 415 22.79 21.95 3.68
CA ASP A 415 23.97 21.95 4.54
C ASP A 415 25.05 22.91 4.00
N LEU A 416 25.27 22.92 2.68
CA LEU A 416 26.21 23.83 2.00
C LEU A 416 25.75 25.28 2.07
N ARG A 417 24.43 25.54 1.98
CA ARG A 417 23.86 26.87 2.19
C ARG A 417 24.05 27.36 3.62
N GLN A 418 23.76 26.50 4.61
CA GLN A 418 23.93 26.83 6.02
C GLN A 418 25.41 27.05 6.37
N GLY A 419 26.30 26.20 5.87
CA GLY A 419 27.75 26.32 6.03
C GLY A 419 28.30 27.58 5.37
N GLY A 420 27.91 27.85 4.13
CA GLY A 420 28.31 29.05 3.38
C GLY A 420 27.81 30.35 4.04
N MET A 421 26.56 30.38 4.49
CA MET A 421 26.00 31.50 5.27
C MET A 421 26.74 31.70 6.60
N GLY A 422 27.05 30.60 7.31
CA GLY A 422 27.77 30.65 8.57
C GLY A 422 29.21 31.17 8.40
N LEU A 423 29.90 30.75 7.35
CA LEU A 423 31.22 31.28 6.99
C LEU A 423 31.13 32.75 6.58
N TYR A 424 30.18 33.09 5.71
CA TYR A 424 29.94 34.46 5.26
C TYR A 424 29.72 35.40 6.44
N GLN A 425 28.80 35.08 7.36
CA GLN A 425 28.53 35.90 8.54
C GLN A 425 29.76 36.12 9.45
N ARG A 426 30.66 35.14 9.54
CA ARG A 426 31.89 35.26 10.33
C ARG A 426 32.98 36.07 9.62
N LEU A 427 33.01 36.02 8.29
CA LEU A 427 34.07 36.58 7.46
C LEU A 427 33.73 37.98 6.90
N VAL A 428 32.45 38.33 6.80
CA VAL A 428 31.95 39.65 6.39
C VAL A 428 32.59 40.82 7.17
N PRO A 429 32.77 40.76 8.50
CA PRO A 429 33.42 41.85 9.23
C PRO A 429 34.83 42.17 8.72
N TYR A 430 35.57 41.17 8.26
CA TYR A 430 36.94 41.32 7.75
C TYR A 430 37.00 41.71 6.27
N HIS A 431 35.86 41.69 5.56
CA HIS A 431 35.80 42.04 4.13
C HIS A 431 36.14 43.51 3.88
N HIS A 432 35.66 44.40 4.76
CA HIS A 432 35.92 45.84 4.67
C HIS A 432 37.39 46.16 4.95
N ASP A 433 37.97 45.52 5.98
CA ASP A 433 39.35 45.74 6.40
C ASP A 433 40.37 45.29 5.35
N MET A 434 40.01 44.32 4.50
CA MET A 434 40.89 43.78 3.44
C MET A 434 40.66 44.40 2.05
N GLY A 435 39.82 45.44 1.95
CA GLY A 435 39.62 46.23 0.73
C GLY A 435 39.15 45.41 -0.48
N LEU A 436 38.26 44.43 -0.28
CA LEU A 436 37.81 43.48 -1.30
C LEU A 436 36.65 43.97 -2.19
N GLY A 437 36.31 45.26 -2.14
CA GLY A 437 35.22 45.85 -2.94
C GLY A 437 33.87 45.88 -2.22
N GLU A 438 32.78 46.06 -2.98
CA GLU A 438 31.42 46.12 -2.46
C GLU A 438 30.86 44.71 -2.23
N LEU A 439 30.19 44.48 -1.10
CA LEU A 439 29.61 43.18 -0.79
C LEU A 439 28.48 42.84 -1.77
N PRO A 440 28.42 41.61 -2.30
CA PRO A 440 27.32 41.18 -3.15
C PRO A 440 25.98 41.32 -2.42
N GLU A 441 25.00 41.96 -3.05
CA GLU A 441 23.62 41.97 -2.57
C GLU A 441 23.08 40.54 -2.58
N LEU A 442 22.86 39.98 -1.39
CA LEU A 442 22.16 38.72 -1.20
C LEU A 442 20.67 39.03 -1.25
N ASP A 443 19.94 38.39 -2.17
CA ASP A 443 18.51 38.64 -2.31
C ASP A 443 17.77 38.05 -1.10
N HIS A 444 17.19 38.90 -0.26
CA HIS A 444 16.41 38.47 0.90
C HIS A 444 15.12 37.71 0.50
N ARG A 445 14.81 37.63 -0.80
CA ARG A 445 13.72 36.83 -1.37
C ARG A 445 14.14 35.42 -1.80
N ALA A 446 15.28 34.90 -1.34
CA ALA A 446 15.81 33.55 -1.60
C ALA A 446 14.94 32.35 -1.12
N ASN A 447 13.64 32.56 -0.94
CA ASN A 447 12.62 31.55 -0.65
C ASN A 447 11.71 31.24 -1.86
N ILE A 448 11.86 31.93 -3.00
CA ILE A 448 10.92 31.79 -4.14
C ILE A 448 11.46 30.85 -5.24
N SER A 449 12.79 30.73 -5.41
CA SER A 449 13.40 29.88 -6.44
C SER A 449 14.63 29.13 -5.92
N ALA A 450 14.70 27.82 -6.21
CA ALA A 450 15.85 26.97 -5.85
C ALA A 450 17.14 27.39 -6.59
N ILE A 451 17.01 28.01 -7.76
CA ILE A 451 18.13 28.51 -8.56
C ILE A 451 18.75 29.74 -7.90
N ASP A 452 17.91 30.67 -7.44
CA ASP A 452 18.37 31.90 -6.78
C ASP A 452 19.04 31.59 -5.44
N ALA A 453 18.48 30.61 -4.70
CA ALA A 453 19.11 30.08 -3.49
C ALA A 453 20.52 29.50 -3.75
N ALA A 454 20.70 28.76 -4.86
CA ALA A 454 22.00 28.21 -5.22
C ALA A 454 22.98 29.32 -5.67
N LEU A 455 22.51 30.31 -6.42
CA LEU A 455 23.32 31.46 -6.83
C LEU A 455 23.81 32.26 -5.62
N ASP A 456 22.97 32.48 -4.62
CA ASP A 456 23.37 33.15 -3.39
C ASP A 456 24.38 32.33 -2.58
N THR A 457 24.27 31.00 -2.56
CA THR A 457 25.31 30.16 -1.94
C THR A 457 26.66 30.30 -2.62
N VAL A 458 26.69 30.37 -3.95
CA VAL A 458 27.94 30.57 -4.70
C VAL A 458 28.51 31.96 -4.43
N LYS A 459 27.68 33.02 -4.41
CA LYS A 459 28.12 34.37 -4.06
C LYS A 459 28.72 34.43 -2.65
N MET A 460 28.07 33.81 -1.66
CA MET A 460 28.58 33.73 -0.29
C MET A 460 29.93 33.02 -0.25
N LEU A 461 30.06 31.88 -0.93
CA LEU A 461 31.30 31.12 -0.97
C LEU A 461 32.43 31.90 -1.63
N ASN A 462 32.19 32.59 -2.75
CA ASN A 462 33.19 33.42 -3.43
C ASN A 462 33.71 34.55 -2.53
N VAL A 463 32.82 35.19 -1.75
CA VAL A 463 33.24 36.21 -0.76
C VAL A 463 34.08 35.57 0.33
N THR A 464 33.65 34.43 0.87
CA THR A 464 34.43 33.74 1.91
C THR A 464 35.79 33.27 1.40
N GLU A 465 35.88 32.83 0.15
CA GLU A 465 37.11 32.43 -0.51
C GLU A 465 38.05 33.63 -0.70
N ALA A 466 37.55 34.77 -1.19
CA ALA A 466 38.35 35.98 -1.38
C ALA A 466 38.91 36.51 -0.05
N VAL A 467 38.10 36.48 1.02
CA VAL A 467 38.52 36.87 2.37
C VAL A 467 39.57 35.89 2.89
N LEU A 468 39.34 34.58 2.78
CA LEU A 468 40.29 33.57 3.25
C LEU A 468 41.61 33.56 2.46
N MET A 469 41.57 33.79 1.14
CA MET A 469 42.78 33.95 0.32
C MET A 469 43.60 35.14 0.79
N LYS A 470 42.99 36.31 0.99
CA LYS A 470 43.73 37.47 1.49
C LYS A 470 44.24 37.28 2.92
N MET A 471 43.48 36.60 3.79
CA MET A 471 43.97 36.23 5.12
C MET A 471 45.16 35.27 5.03
N SER A 472 45.12 34.30 4.12
CA SER A 472 46.22 33.38 3.85
C SER A 472 47.44 34.10 3.29
N ASP A 473 47.26 35.12 2.44
CA ASP A 473 48.33 35.94 1.90
C ASP A 473 49.00 36.81 2.98
N HIS A 474 48.23 37.33 3.94
CA HIS A 474 48.74 38.05 5.11
C HIS A 474 49.48 37.11 6.07
N LEU A 475 48.98 35.88 6.26
CA LEU A 475 49.68 34.85 7.04
C LEU A 475 50.93 34.30 6.34
N SER A 476 51.02 34.45 5.00
CA SER A 476 52.18 34.03 4.21
C SER A 476 53.26 35.12 4.12
N THR A 477 52.91 36.39 4.32
CA THR A 477 53.87 37.51 4.30
C THR A 477 54.49 37.83 5.66
N GLU A 478 53.87 37.45 6.78
CA GLU A 478 54.50 37.50 8.10
C GLU A 478 54.98 36.10 8.53
N GLY A 479 56.29 35.88 8.41
CA GLY A 479 56.91 34.57 8.50
C GLY A 479 56.56 33.77 9.77
N SER A 480 56.05 32.57 9.57
CA SER A 480 56.33 31.42 10.43
C SER A 480 56.27 30.11 9.64
N PRO A 481 57.32 29.26 9.67
CA PRO A 481 57.41 28.05 8.87
C PRO A 481 56.71 26.89 9.59
N SER A 482 55.45 26.61 9.23
CA SER A 482 54.83 25.34 9.62
C SER A 482 54.62 24.46 8.40
N LYS A 483 55.44 23.42 8.36
CA LYS A 483 55.39 22.30 7.43
C LYS A 483 53.97 21.74 7.29
N PHE A 484 53.44 21.76 6.09
CA PHE A 484 52.56 20.68 5.64
C PHE A 484 53.13 20.16 4.32
N SER A 485 53.87 19.05 4.44
CA SER A 485 54.45 18.35 3.31
C SER A 485 53.34 17.87 2.39
N MET A 486 53.43 18.25 1.11
CA MET A 486 53.00 17.37 0.04
C MET A 486 53.69 16.02 0.21
N ALA A 487 52.89 14.98 0.39
CA ALA A 487 53.28 13.62 0.09
C ALA A 487 52.47 13.21 -1.14
N GLU A 488 53.07 13.44 -2.31
CA GLU A 488 52.78 12.66 -3.50
C GLU A 488 53.18 11.20 -3.21
N GLY A 489 52.26 10.30 -3.52
CA GLY A 489 52.41 8.86 -3.35
C GLY A 489 51.42 8.16 -4.27
N GLU A 490 51.69 8.23 -5.56
CA GLU A 490 51.21 7.24 -6.51
C GLU A 490 51.91 5.91 -6.20
N GLU A 491 51.17 4.89 -5.77
CA GLU A 491 51.51 3.52 -6.14
C GLU A 491 50.24 2.65 -6.18
N SER A 492 50.06 2.07 -7.35
CA SER A 492 49.13 1.01 -7.71
C SER A 492 49.22 -0.21 -6.80
N THR A 493 48.09 -0.78 -6.39
CA THR A 493 48.01 -2.24 -6.21
C THR A 493 46.58 -2.76 -6.42
N GLU A 494 46.51 -3.77 -7.28
CA GLU A 494 45.32 -4.52 -7.69
C GLU A 494 44.68 -5.35 -6.58
N GLU A 495 43.37 -5.54 -6.73
CA GLU A 495 42.52 -6.69 -6.39
C GLU A 495 42.87 -7.60 -5.19
N LYS A 496 41.91 -7.70 -4.24
CA LYS A 496 41.33 -9.01 -3.89
C LYS A 496 39.99 -8.92 -3.15
N PHE A 497 39.05 -9.69 -3.68
CA PHE A 497 37.83 -10.21 -3.05
C PHE A 497 38.10 -10.84 -1.67
N GLU A 498 37.21 -10.62 -0.70
CA GLU A 498 36.52 -11.70 0.03
C GLU A 498 35.33 -11.19 0.87
N ASP A 499 34.33 -12.07 0.95
CA ASP A 499 33.03 -11.96 1.59
C ASP A 499 33.06 -12.02 3.14
N GLU A 500 31.90 -11.70 3.72
CA GLU A 500 31.33 -12.17 5.00
C GLU A 500 31.32 -11.25 6.25
N LYS A 501 30.06 -10.96 6.63
CA LYS A 501 29.42 -11.07 7.96
C LYS A 501 29.53 -9.94 9.00
N ASP A 502 28.32 -9.48 9.34
CA ASP A 502 27.77 -9.29 10.69
C ASP A 502 28.71 -8.84 11.82
N SER A 503 28.55 -7.59 12.25
CA SER A 503 28.63 -7.27 13.67
C SER A 503 27.83 -6.02 14.04
N ASN A 504 26.68 -6.29 14.65
CA ASN A 504 26.05 -5.54 15.73
C ASN A 504 27.05 -4.80 16.65
N SER A 505 26.93 -3.48 16.80
CA SER A 505 27.46 -2.75 17.95
C SER A 505 26.56 -1.58 18.38
N LYS A 506 25.81 -1.85 19.45
CA LYS A 506 25.26 -0.92 20.43
C LYS A 506 26.41 -0.21 21.17
N SER A 507 26.32 1.11 21.33
CA SER A 507 26.88 1.97 22.41
C SER A 507 27.10 3.37 21.85
N ASP A 508 26.83 4.51 22.49
CA ASP A 508 26.26 4.86 23.78
C ASP A 508 25.85 6.34 23.71
N ASN A 509 24.85 6.66 24.53
CA ASN A 509 24.61 7.95 25.21
C ASN A 509 25.91 8.75 25.50
N ILE A 510 25.94 10.09 25.53
CA ILE A 510 25.60 11.06 26.62
C ILE A 510 26.16 12.45 26.12
N PRO A 511 25.87 13.68 26.64
CA PRO A 511 24.66 14.37 27.14
C PRO A 511 24.39 15.77 26.50
N ASN A 512 23.15 16.24 26.68
CA ASN A 512 22.70 17.57 27.13
C ASN A 512 23.65 18.80 27.16
N SER A 513 23.22 19.89 26.47
CA SER A 513 23.31 21.30 26.90
C SER A 513 22.41 22.11 25.96
N GLY A 514 21.31 22.77 26.33
CA GLY A 514 21.10 23.60 27.50
C GLY A 514 21.46 25.04 27.17
N LEU A 515 20.58 25.77 26.45
CA LEU A 515 20.55 27.23 26.20
C LEU A 515 19.35 27.45 25.26
N GLY A 516 18.38 28.34 25.44
CA GLY A 516 18.12 29.36 26.43
C GLY A 516 16.83 30.03 25.94
N SER A 517 15.85 30.14 26.82
CA SER A 517 14.61 30.87 26.62
C SER A 517 14.90 32.33 26.26
N LEU A 518 14.42 32.80 25.10
CA LEU A 518 14.27 34.23 24.83
C LEU A 518 12.82 34.54 24.42
N ASN A 519 12.19 35.27 25.33
CA ASN A 519 10.91 35.96 25.21
C ASN A 519 10.82 36.79 23.93
N CYS A 520 9.76 36.60 23.14
CA CYS A 520 9.25 37.63 22.23
C CYS A 520 7.80 37.95 22.61
N ARG A 521 7.62 39.12 23.19
CA ARG A 521 6.38 39.71 23.67
C ARG A 521 5.60 40.30 22.49
N ILE A 522 4.50 39.69 22.07
CA ILE A 522 3.58 40.27 21.08
C ILE A 522 2.60 41.20 21.82
N LYS A 523 2.67 42.51 21.53
CA LYS A 523 1.65 43.48 21.94
C LYS A 523 0.48 43.42 20.93
N PRO A 524 -0.79 43.52 21.38
CA PRO A 524 -1.94 43.58 20.49
C PRO A 524 -2.16 45.01 19.99
N GLY A 525 -2.15 45.18 18.66
CA GLY A 525 -2.47 46.43 17.98
C GLY A 525 -3.94 46.51 17.62
N VAL A 526 -4.70 47.23 18.45
CA VAL A 526 -5.74 48.23 18.14
C VAL A 526 -6.73 47.95 16.98
N ARG A 527 -8.01 47.88 17.39
CA ARG A 527 -9.23 47.99 16.57
C ARG A 527 -9.25 49.28 15.74
N GLY A 528 -9.56 49.15 14.45
CA GLY A 528 -10.10 50.22 13.62
C GLY A 528 -11.51 49.85 13.18
N ASP A 529 -12.50 50.51 13.78
CA ASP A 529 -13.85 50.60 13.26
C ASP A 529 -13.82 51.58 12.07
N GLU A 530 -14.16 51.13 10.87
CA GLU A 530 -14.59 52.01 9.79
C GLU A 530 -15.93 51.55 9.25
N LYS A 531 -16.94 52.36 9.56
CA LYS A 531 -18.22 52.40 8.85
C LYS A 531 -17.97 53.05 7.48
N VAL A 532 -18.26 52.31 6.41
CA VAL A 532 -18.50 52.90 5.09
C VAL A 532 -19.87 52.40 4.62
N GLY A 533 -20.75 53.35 4.34
CA GLY A 533 -22.04 53.11 3.71
C GLY A 533 -21.97 53.31 2.20
N ALA A 534 -22.85 52.61 1.49
CA ALA A 534 -23.43 52.92 0.18
C ALA A 534 -24.55 51.86 0.02
N ASN A 535 -25.84 52.19 -0.09
CA ASN A 535 -26.55 52.98 -1.09
C ASN A 535 -26.37 52.47 -2.53
N GLU A 536 -27.52 52.14 -3.12
CA GLU A 536 -27.87 51.95 -4.54
C GLU A 536 -27.17 50.80 -5.28
N LYS A 537 -27.86 49.68 -5.49
CA LYS A 537 -28.79 49.41 -6.62
C LYS A 537 -28.12 49.69 -7.96
N ASP A 538 -27.69 48.64 -8.63
CA ASP A 538 -27.88 48.48 -10.06
C ASP A 538 -28.21 47.01 -10.31
N ASP A 539 -29.39 46.83 -10.89
CA ASP A 539 -29.99 45.58 -11.31
C ASP A 539 -29.39 45.21 -12.68
N GLU A 540 -28.57 44.17 -12.75
CA GLU A 540 -28.23 43.53 -14.03
C GLU A 540 -28.91 42.16 -14.10
N GLU A 541 -30.01 42.20 -14.82
CA GLU A 541 -30.78 41.14 -15.45
C GLU A 541 -29.85 40.20 -16.24
N TRP A 542 -29.75 38.94 -15.82
CA TRP A 542 -29.17 37.86 -16.62
C TRP A 542 -30.31 37.02 -17.17
N ASP A 543 -30.54 37.16 -18.47
CA ASP A 543 -31.44 36.34 -19.26
C ASP A 543 -31.04 34.86 -19.16
N ASP A 544 -31.96 34.07 -18.61
CA ASP A 544 -32.04 32.63 -18.73
C ASP A 544 -32.44 32.28 -20.17
N ASP A 545 -31.51 31.76 -20.98
CA ASP A 545 -31.84 31.05 -22.23
C ASP A 545 -30.67 30.12 -22.64
N PHE A 546 -30.51 29.01 -21.92
CA PHE A 546 -29.79 27.84 -22.47
C PHE A 546 -30.21 26.55 -21.77
N ASP A 547 -31.42 26.08 -22.03
CA ASP A 547 -31.89 24.76 -21.62
C ASP A 547 -32.88 24.20 -22.65
N GLU A 548 -32.38 23.78 -23.83
CA GLU A 548 -33.14 22.88 -24.71
C GLU A 548 -32.20 22.14 -25.67
N LEU A 549 -31.83 20.90 -25.32
CA LEU A 549 -31.68 19.73 -26.23
C LEU A 549 -30.99 18.58 -25.50
N ALA A 550 -31.78 17.76 -24.81
CA ALA A 550 -31.42 16.37 -24.54
C ALA A 550 -32.69 15.56 -24.26
N ASN A 551 -33.32 15.07 -25.33
CA ASN A 551 -34.11 13.85 -25.29
C ASN A 551 -33.89 13.05 -26.57
N ASP A 552 -33.75 11.74 -26.33
CA ASP A 552 -33.83 10.60 -27.24
C ASP A 552 -32.60 10.41 -28.17
N GLU A 553 -31.98 9.23 -28.30
CA GLU A 553 -32.50 7.87 -28.25
C GLU A 553 -31.46 6.87 -27.68
N GLU A 554 -32.00 5.82 -27.07
CA GLU A 554 -31.33 4.60 -26.66
C GLU A 554 -30.72 3.87 -27.88
N GLU A 555 -29.47 3.42 -27.78
CA GLU A 555 -29.01 2.23 -28.51
C GLU A 555 -28.41 1.21 -27.55
N ASP A 556 -29.10 0.07 -27.51
CA ASP A 556 -28.78 -1.19 -26.87
C ASP A 556 -27.48 -1.78 -27.45
N THR A 557 -26.42 -1.84 -26.63
CA THR A 557 -25.30 -2.76 -26.88
C THR A 557 -25.13 -3.71 -25.71
N GLY A 558 -25.69 -4.91 -25.86
CA GLY A 558 -25.43 -6.06 -25.00
C GLY A 558 -23.94 -6.39 -24.92
N GLY A 559 -23.42 -6.47 -23.69
CA GLY A 559 -22.03 -6.80 -23.40
C GLY A 559 -21.81 -7.33 -21.98
N ILE A 560 -22.03 -8.63 -21.81
CA ILE A 560 -21.41 -9.54 -20.82
C ILE A 560 -21.40 -9.07 -19.36
N ASN A 561 -22.46 -9.48 -18.64
CA ASN A 561 -22.53 -9.51 -17.18
C ASN A 561 -21.45 -10.42 -16.56
N SER A 562 -20.31 -9.83 -16.20
CA SER A 562 -19.44 -10.36 -15.15
C SER A 562 -20.08 -10.04 -13.79
N LYS A 563 -20.68 -11.06 -13.16
CA LYS A 563 -21.26 -11.00 -11.81
C LYS A 563 -20.19 -10.63 -10.76
N PHE A 564 -19.96 -9.34 -10.58
CA PHE A 564 -19.35 -8.83 -9.35
C PHE A 564 -20.44 -8.82 -8.28
N VAL A 565 -20.55 -9.89 -7.50
CA VAL A 565 -21.47 -9.95 -6.35
C VAL A 565 -20.94 -8.97 -5.29
N PRO A 566 -21.61 -7.84 -5.03
CA PRO A 566 -21.13 -6.89 -4.03
C PRO A 566 -21.15 -7.55 -2.67
N THR A 567 -20.06 -7.43 -1.92
CA THR A 567 -19.97 -8.01 -0.57
C THR A 567 -21.13 -7.52 0.30
N ARG A 568 -21.70 -8.40 1.14
CA ARG A 568 -22.86 -8.12 2.00
C ARG A 568 -22.73 -6.82 2.81
N LEU A 569 -21.50 -6.45 3.16
CA LEU A 569 -21.17 -5.22 3.88
C LEU A 569 -21.27 -3.96 2.99
N LYS A 570 -20.90 -4.05 1.70
CA LYS A 570 -21.12 -2.97 0.73
C LYS A 570 -22.61 -2.77 0.46
N VAL A 571 -23.39 -3.84 0.30
CA VAL A 571 -24.86 -3.76 0.12
C VAL A 571 -25.53 -3.17 1.36
N LYS A 572 -25.10 -3.55 2.57
CA LYS A 572 -25.66 -3.03 3.82
C LYS A 572 -25.27 -1.57 4.08
N LYS A 573 -24.03 -1.18 3.75
CA LYS A 573 -23.59 0.22 3.86
C LYS A 573 -24.27 1.10 2.82
N SER A 574 -24.35 0.65 1.57
CA SER A 574 -25.05 1.38 0.51
C SER A 574 -26.54 1.49 0.81
N SER A 575 -27.21 0.44 1.31
CA SER A 575 -28.62 0.52 1.70
C SER A 575 -28.84 1.46 2.88
N ALA A 576 -27.91 1.51 3.84
CA ALA A 576 -28.02 2.39 4.99
C ALA A 576 -27.78 3.87 4.62
N THR A 577 -26.83 4.15 3.72
CA THR A 577 -26.60 5.50 3.20
C THR A 577 -27.76 5.94 2.30
N LEU A 578 -28.24 5.08 1.40
CA LEU A 578 -29.36 5.39 0.52
C LEU A 578 -30.66 5.64 1.31
N ALA A 579 -30.92 4.84 2.35
CA ALA A 579 -32.07 5.06 3.23
C ALA A 579 -31.93 6.34 4.08
N GLY A 580 -30.70 6.67 4.51
CA GLY A 580 -30.40 7.90 5.23
C GLY A 580 -30.55 9.14 4.34
N ASP A 581 -30.08 9.06 3.10
CA ASP A 581 -30.16 10.16 2.11
C ASP A 581 -31.58 10.36 1.62
N SER A 582 -32.32 9.28 1.33
CA SER A 582 -33.74 9.34 1.01
C SER A 582 -34.56 9.95 2.15
N ARG A 583 -34.24 9.61 3.40
CA ARG A 583 -34.92 10.21 4.57
C ARG A 583 -34.55 11.68 4.76
N ARG A 584 -33.30 12.09 4.54
CA ARG A 584 -32.88 13.50 4.58
C ARG A 584 -33.50 14.32 3.45
N ALA A 585 -33.60 13.76 2.26
CA ALA A 585 -34.28 14.37 1.12
C ALA A 585 -35.78 14.55 1.41
N ALA A 586 -36.46 13.51 1.90
CA ALA A 586 -37.87 13.59 2.28
C ALA A 586 -38.12 14.59 3.42
N GLU A 587 -37.20 14.71 4.39
CA GLU A 587 -37.30 15.70 5.46
C GLU A 587 -37.06 17.13 4.94
N ALA A 588 -36.11 17.32 4.02
CA ALA A 588 -35.86 18.61 3.37
C ALA A 588 -37.05 19.04 2.49
N GLU A 589 -37.66 18.10 1.78
CA GLU A 589 -38.85 18.32 0.96
C GLU A 589 -40.08 18.62 1.83
N ALA A 590 -40.27 17.90 2.95
CA ALA A 590 -41.31 18.21 3.92
C ALA A 590 -41.12 19.59 4.58
N LYS A 591 -39.87 20.02 4.81
CA LYS A 591 -39.55 21.37 5.30
C LYS A 591 -39.82 22.44 4.24
N ARG A 592 -39.46 22.20 2.98
CA ARG A 592 -39.79 23.08 1.85
C ARG A 592 -41.30 23.21 1.66
N LYS A 593 -42.03 22.09 1.70
CA LYS A 593 -43.48 22.08 1.58
C LYS A 593 -44.16 22.83 2.74
N LYS A 594 -43.72 22.63 3.99
CA LYS A 594 -44.22 23.41 5.14
C LYS A 594 -43.88 24.89 5.05
N PHE A 595 -42.69 25.24 4.57
CA PHE A 595 -42.30 26.64 4.35
C PHE A 595 -43.15 27.28 3.26
N GLN A 596 -43.41 26.55 2.17
CA GLN A 596 -44.28 26.98 1.08
C GLN A 596 -45.73 27.15 1.55
N GLU A 597 -46.27 26.19 2.30
CA GLU A 597 -47.61 26.27 2.90
C GLU A 597 -47.72 27.46 3.88
N MET A 598 -46.66 27.77 4.65
CA MET A 598 -46.62 28.96 5.51
C MET A 598 -46.55 30.27 4.70
N VAL A 599 -45.85 30.29 3.57
CA VAL A 599 -45.76 31.45 2.68
C VAL A 599 -47.07 31.69 1.93
N ASP A 600 -47.80 30.63 1.59
CA ASP A 600 -49.08 30.71 0.89
C ASP A 600 -50.25 31.01 1.84
N ALA A 601 -50.13 30.68 3.13
CA ALA A 601 -51.12 31.00 4.17
C ALA A 601 -50.90 32.36 4.86
N ALA A 602 -49.78 33.05 4.59
CA ALA A 602 -49.42 34.31 5.23
C ALA A 602 -49.93 35.54 4.47
N ASP A 603 -50.47 36.53 5.21
CA ASP A 603 -50.92 37.80 4.66
C ASP A 603 -49.76 38.61 4.05
N ALA A 604 -50.05 39.55 3.14
CA ALA A 604 -49.04 40.29 2.37
C ALA A 604 -47.91 40.94 3.19
N LYS A 605 -48.19 41.33 4.45
CA LYS A 605 -47.21 41.86 5.39
C LYS A 605 -46.31 40.78 6.00
N GLU A 606 -46.87 39.60 6.32
CA GLU A 606 -46.14 38.45 6.85
C GLU A 606 -45.33 37.74 5.75
N ARG A 607 -45.81 37.76 4.52
CA ARG A 607 -45.09 37.23 3.35
C ARG A 607 -43.80 38.03 3.09
N ALA A 608 -43.86 39.36 3.21
CA ALA A 608 -42.69 40.24 3.13
C ALA A 608 -41.71 40.05 4.30
N ASP A 609 -42.20 39.71 5.50
CA ASP A 609 -41.35 39.36 6.64
C ASP A 609 -40.77 37.93 6.55
N LEU A 610 -41.34 37.02 5.74
CA LEU A 610 -40.82 35.66 5.56
C LEU A 610 -39.78 35.57 4.43
N THR A 611 -39.94 36.35 3.38
CA THR A 611 -39.03 36.40 2.20
C THR A 611 -38.09 37.60 2.23
N GLY A 612 -38.33 38.56 3.12
CA GLY A 612 -37.52 39.76 3.26
C GLY A 612 -36.08 39.44 3.67
N THR A 613 -35.13 40.03 2.95
CA THR A 613 -33.69 39.99 3.24
C THR A 613 -33.39 40.37 4.69
N THR A 614 -34.18 41.26 5.29
CA THR A 614 -34.11 41.68 6.70
C THR A 614 -34.43 40.57 7.69
N ALA A 615 -35.38 39.69 7.40
CA ALA A 615 -35.72 38.56 8.27
C ALA A 615 -34.72 37.41 8.14
N ASN A 616 -34.15 37.22 6.95
CA ASN A 616 -33.03 36.30 6.75
C ASN A 616 -31.78 36.79 7.48
N LEU A 617 -31.48 38.09 7.42
CA LEU A 617 -30.43 38.72 8.24
C LEU A 617 -30.68 38.56 9.73
N LYS A 618 -31.93 38.70 10.19
CA LYS A 618 -32.29 38.51 11.61
C LYS A 618 -32.18 37.05 12.05
N LYS A 619 -32.57 36.09 11.20
CA LYS A 619 -32.38 34.65 11.43
C LYS A 619 -30.89 34.28 11.42
N GLN A 620 -30.10 34.85 10.53
CA GLN A 620 -28.66 34.66 10.44
C GLN A 620 -27.93 35.30 11.65
N ALA A 621 -28.38 36.47 12.11
CA ALA A 621 -27.88 37.10 13.32
C ALA A 621 -28.23 36.27 14.58
N VAL A 622 -29.45 35.74 14.68
CA VAL A 622 -29.84 34.85 15.80
C VAL A 622 -29.10 33.50 15.73
N ALA A 623 -28.84 32.97 14.53
CA ALA A 623 -28.03 31.76 14.34
C ALA A 623 -26.56 31.99 14.69
N ASN A 624 -26.00 33.14 14.30
CA ASN A 624 -24.65 33.55 14.69
C ASN A 624 -24.56 33.84 16.19
N ASP A 625 -25.58 34.42 16.81
CA ASP A 625 -25.64 34.59 18.27
C ASP A 625 -25.68 33.23 18.97
N ARG A 626 -26.46 32.26 18.48
CA ARG A 626 -26.47 30.89 19.00
C ARG A 626 -25.14 30.15 18.79
N LEU A 627 -24.46 30.37 17.67
CA LEU A 627 -23.14 29.80 17.39
C LEU A 627 -22.02 30.49 18.19
N SER A 628 -22.19 31.77 18.52
CA SER A 628 -21.24 32.56 19.32
C SER A 628 -21.41 32.36 20.83
N GLN A 629 -22.58 31.89 21.27
CA GLN A 629 -22.78 31.33 22.60
C GLN A 629 -22.03 30.01 22.69
N HIS A 630 -20.74 30.09 23.03
CA HIS A 630 -19.93 28.93 23.38
C HIS A 630 -20.61 28.18 24.54
N HIS A 631 -21.32 27.11 24.22
CA HIS A 631 -21.78 26.17 25.23
C HIS A 631 -20.55 25.60 25.93
N HIS A 632 -20.52 25.79 27.25
CA HIS A 632 -19.48 25.23 28.11
C HIS A 632 -19.53 23.70 27.94
N PRO A 633 -18.45 23.03 27.50
CA PRO A 633 -18.52 21.61 27.14
C PRO A 633 -18.88 20.77 28.37
N MET A 634 -19.84 19.87 28.20
CA MET A 634 -20.28 19.00 29.27
C MET A 634 -19.10 18.21 29.84
N GLY A 635 -18.97 18.19 31.15
CA GLY A 635 -17.86 17.55 31.85
C GLY A 635 -16.67 18.46 32.17
N LEU A 636 -16.70 19.75 31.82
CA LEU A 636 -15.72 20.73 32.28
C LEU A 636 -16.28 21.56 33.46
N PRO A 637 -15.54 21.73 34.58
CA PRO A 637 -15.89 22.66 35.64
C PRO A 637 -16.12 24.08 35.12
N LYS A 638 -17.11 24.81 35.68
CA LYS A 638 -17.53 26.14 35.19
C LYS A 638 -16.39 27.17 35.19
N SER A 639 -15.40 26.99 36.05
CA SER A 639 -14.22 27.83 36.20
C SER A 639 -13.15 27.62 35.12
N LEU A 640 -13.20 26.51 34.35
CA LEU A 640 -12.23 26.18 33.31
C LEU A 640 -12.72 26.55 31.91
N LYS A 641 -11.86 27.05 31.04
CA LYS A 641 -12.11 27.20 29.61
C LYS A 641 -11.40 26.09 28.85
N VAL A 642 -11.91 25.76 27.66
CA VAL A 642 -11.29 24.76 26.76
C VAL A 642 -9.83 25.10 26.42
N ARG A 643 -9.48 26.40 26.43
CA ARG A 643 -8.14 26.91 26.14
C ARG A 643 -7.18 26.95 27.34
N ASP A 644 -7.62 26.59 28.54
CA ASP A 644 -6.74 26.60 29.70
C ASP A 644 -5.68 25.50 29.60
N ASP A 645 -4.51 25.77 30.15
CA ASP A 645 -3.36 24.89 30.10
C ASP A 645 -3.61 23.61 30.93
N PRO A 646 -2.96 22.49 30.58
CA PRO A 646 -3.26 21.19 31.18
C PRO A 646 -3.00 21.15 32.69
N MET A 647 -2.11 21.99 33.21
CA MET A 647 -1.82 22.06 34.65
C MET A 647 -2.98 22.70 35.42
N THR A 648 -3.50 23.83 34.93
CA THR A 648 -4.68 24.49 35.50
C THR A 648 -5.91 23.59 35.40
N LYS A 649 -6.08 22.87 34.28
CA LYS A 649 -7.13 21.85 34.15
C LYS A 649 -7.02 20.77 35.22
N ALA A 650 -5.84 20.18 35.41
CA ALA A 650 -5.64 19.13 36.40
C ALA A 650 -5.88 19.61 37.83
N GLN A 651 -5.46 20.84 38.16
CA GLN A 651 -5.66 21.41 39.49
C GLN A 651 -7.13 21.67 39.78
N VAL A 652 -7.88 22.19 38.81
CA VAL A 652 -9.31 22.46 38.99
C VAL A 652 -10.14 21.16 39.00
N PHE A 653 -9.78 20.14 38.22
CA PHE A 653 -10.42 18.81 38.30
C PHE A 653 -10.23 18.12 39.66
N MET A 654 -9.19 18.48 40.41
CA MET A 654 -8.94 17.98 41.76
C MET A 654 -9.76 18.72 42.83
N THR A 655 -10.23 19.95 42.54
CA THR A 655 -10.92 20.81 43.51
C THR A 655 -12.41 21.01 43.22
N GLU A 656 -12.82 20.92 41.96
CA GLU A 656 -14.21 21.11 41.52
C GLU A 656 -14.71 19.87 40.77
N MET A 657 -15.86 19.33 41.18
CA MET A 657 -16.50 18.24 40.45
C MET A 657 -17.17 18.78 39.17
N PRO A 658 -16.97 18.13 38.02
CA PRO A 658 -17.65 18.51 36.78
C PRO A 658 -19.17 18.34 36.93
N HIS A 659 -19.94 19.32 36.45
CA HIS A 659 -21.39 19.18 36.37
C HIS A 659 -21.76 18.12 35.33
N LEU A 660 -22.50 17.11 35.78
CA LEU A 660 -23.18 16.12 34.95
C LEU A 660 -24.67 16.47 35.03
N GLU A 661 -25.18 17.23 34.07
CA GLU A 661 -26.63 17.37 33.83
C GLU A 661 -27.05 16.47 32.67
#